data_AF-A0A848S1E1-F1
#
_entry.id   AF-A0A848S1E1-F1
#
_cell.length_a   1.000
_cell.length_b   1.000
_cell.length_c   1.000
_cell.angle_alpha   90.00
_cell.angle_beta   90.00
_cell.angle_gamma   90.00
#
_symmetry.space_group_name_H-M   'P 1'
#
loop_
_entity.id
_entity.type
_entity.pdbx_description
1 polymer ?
#
loop_
_entity_poly.entity_id
_entity_poly.type
_entity_poly.pdbx_seq_one_letter_code
_entity_poly.pdbx_strand_id
1 'polypeptide(L)'
;MPDADLSAASAEKGGRAARAAALPALRAAIDRIIPADAWPAGWEGGVREYLTDDPIAADRDLLWAWPELLSLAARLDDEARRTGAADFAALGVDEQDAILAMIESGSGARAFDALRRVSWEGYYASSDGRHPAGLDMVGFRGAPEGVTPIEPEPLKTVTAAQVHSHYDAIIVGSGPGGGVAAQVLTAAGKHVLLVERAPYLRADEIRGDHLHGKRNAVYWPTVGPGPGHPRVAQTPDGDRLIDGTGDAGLYGLNADTIGGGTRIWQGMAWRFMPEDFRMASLYGNPDGASLADWPVSYDELEPYYTKAEWELGVAGEEGGLTSRTPRSAGYPMPAMGTEPSRELLGSAADRLGWGWGPIPLAINSQPWDGRAACVRCAQCIGNTCPVDAKNGSQSTFIPRAIATGLCDLLPDAEVVEVRDGVGAAGVTIMADATKRPVELTVSADVVVVSAGAVETARLLLASGLGNDHVGRYLHDHRTATVLGHAAEPVKPYIGPGHSVATLDHVHAATVPWGGGVIVDLMGLLPLTSAGQPGPGTPAWGARHKEWMRGGRANLFGVFAMGQEIPMPTSRVTLASVKDRWGRPGAALRKEVHWTSQQVEDGLAVQGATWLAAAGITDIRRQGGPATASAAGEHSCGTARMGTSSDNSATDPYGRVWGSHRVVACDSSLHPTNGSVNPTLTIVANAFRVAENLVAEWPR
;
A
#
# COMPACT_ATOMS: atom_id res chain seq x y z
N MET A 1 -7.55 41.18 18.94
CA MET A 1 -6.56 40.14 18.68
C MET A 1 -5.68 40.52 17.47
N PRO A 2 -4.66 41.38 17.62
CA PRO A 2 -3.67 41.65 16.55
C PRO A 2 -2.26 41.11 16.86
N ASP A 3 -1.96 40.72 18.11
CA ASP A 3 -0.59 40.40 18.55
C ASP A 3 -0.13 38.96 18.26
N ALA A 4 -1.04 38.04 17.91
CA ALA A 4 -0.69 36.67 17.55
C ALA A 4 -0.09 36.56 16.13
N ASP A 5 -0.49 37.45 15.21
CA ASP A 5 -0.10 37.42 13.80
C ASP A 5 1.31 37.99 13.57
N LEU A 6 1.71 38.98 14.38
CA LEU A 6 3.04 39.59 14.33
C LEU A 6 4.13 38.70 14.93
N SER A 7 3.79 37.87 15.93
CA SER A 7 4.76 36.94 16.54
C SER A 7 5.05 35.73 15.64
N ALA A 8 4.03 35.22 14.94
CA ALA A 8 4.19 34.18 13.93
C ALA A 8 5.03 34.66 12.73
N ALA A 9 4.74 35.86 12.20
CA ALA A 9 5.50 36.44 11.10
C ALA A 9 6.97 36.78 11.47
N SER A 10 7.23 37.14 12.73
CA SER A 10 8.58 37.37 13.25
C SER A 10 9.36 36.05 13.44
N ALA A 11 8.71 35.02 13.99
CA ALA A 11 9.28 33.68 14.13
C ALA A 11 9.58 33.03 12.77
N GLU A 12 8.70 33.21 11.78
CA GLU A 12 8.90 32.73 10.42
C GLU A 12 10.05 33.43 9.70
N LYS A 13 10.17 34.77 9.85
CA LYS A 13 11.33 35.52 9.35
C LYS A 13 12.65 35.11 10.01
N GLY A 14 12.65 34.89 11.32
CA GLY A 14 13.79 34.37 12.06
C GLY A 14 14.22 32.98 11.60
N GLY A 15 13.25 32.09 11.36
CA GLY A 15 13.48 30.75 10.82
C GLY A 15 14.09 30.77 9.41
N ARG A 16 13.58 31.62 8.50
CA ARG A 16 14.13 31.77 7.14
C ARG A 16 15.58 32.29 7.16
N ALA A 17 15.90 33.26 8.01
CA ALA A 17 17.26 33.78 8.15
C ALA A 17 18.23 32.71 8.70
N ALA A 18 17.79 31.93 9.70
CA ALA A 18 18.59 30.83 10.25
C ALA A 18 18.86 29.73 9.21
N ARG A 19 17.84 29.35 8.42
CA ARG A 19 17.99 28.40 7.30
C ARG A 19 19.00 28.90 6.28
N ALA A 20 18.88 30.17 5.86
CA ALA A 20 19.80 30.78 4.89
C ALA A 20 21.26 30.80 5.41
N ALA A 21 21.46 31.12 6.69
CA ALA A 21 22.79 31.14 7.30
C ALA A 21 23.43 29.75 7.39
N ALA A 22 22.63 28.68 7.48
CA ALA A 22 23.13 27.30 7.55
C ALA A 22 23.51 26.70 6.18
N LEU A 23 23.02 27.28 5.07
CA LEU A 23 23.19 26.69 3.73
C LEU A 23 24.66 26.45 3.32
N PRO A 24 25.65 27.33 3.61
CA PRO A 24 27.04 27.07 3.23
C PRO A 24 27.61 25.79 3.84
N ALA A 25 27.42 25.59 5.15
CA ALA A 25 27.88 24.39 5.84
C ALA A 25 27.12 23.14 5.38
N LEU A 26 25.79 23.25 5.21
CA LEU A 26 24.97 22.15 4.71
C LEU A 26 25.36 21.75 3.28
N ARG A 27 25.61 22.71 2.38
CA ARG A 27 26.10 22.46 1.02
C ARG A 27 27.37 21.63 1.04
N ALA A 28 28.37 22.09 1.78
CA ALA A 28 29.65 21.37 1.89
C ALA A 28 29.44 19.95 2.42
N ALA A 29 28.62 19.78 3.46
CA ALA A 29 28.32 18.47 4.03
C ALA A 29 27.55 17.55 3.06
N ILE A 30 26.54 18.07 2.34
CA ILE A 30 25.77 17.32 1.33
C ILE A 30 26.68 16.83 0.20
N ASP A 31 27.61 17.65 -0.25
CA ASP A 31 28.60 17.29 -1.27
C ASP A 31 29.65 16.28 -0.74
N ARG A 32 29.69 16.03 0.58
CA ARG A 32 30.40 14.88 1.15
C ARG A 32 29.53 13.63 1.23
N ILE A 33 28.24 13.76 1.54
CA ILE A 33 27.30 12.64 1.51
C ILE A 33 27.19 12.06 0.10
N ILE A 34 27.12 12.91 -0.93
CA ILE A 34 27.08 12.51 -2.34
C ILE A 34 28.11 13.33 -3.11
N PRO A 35 29.37 12.87 -3.23
CA PRO A 35 30.43 13.64 -3.88
C PRO A 35 30.30 13.70 -5.39
N ALA A 36 30.85 14.75 -6.00
CA ALA A 36 30.97 14.87 -7.44
C ALA A 36 31.92 13.80 -8.02
N ASP A 37 31.57 13.30 -9.19
CA ASP A 37 32.42 12.47 -10.04
C ASP A 37 32.04 12.73 -11.51
N ALA A 38 31.81 11.71 -12.34
CA ALA A 38 31.19 11.89 -13.65
C ALA A 38 29.74 12.45 -13.56
N TRP A 39 29.15 12.44 -12.37
CA TRP A 39 27.84 12.99 -12.05
C TRP A 39 27.98 14.12 -11.02
N PRO A 40 27.05 15.09 -10.99
CA PRO A 40 27.10 16.19 -10.02
C PRO A 40 27.12 15.67 -8.58
N ALA A 41 27.67 16.49 -7.68
CA ALA A 41 27.55 16.28 -6.24
C ALA A 41 26.09 16.46 -5.79
N GLY A 42 25.80 16.08 -4.55
CA GLY A 42 24.45 16.09 -3.97
C GLY A 42 23.75 17.44 -4.14
N TRP A 43 24.45 18.54 -3.87
CA TRP A 43 23.86 19.88 -3.90
C TRP A 43 23.33 20.24 -5.29
N GLU A 44 24.20 20.21 -6.31
CA GLU A 44 23.85 20.53 -7.70
C GLU A 44 23.05 19.42 -8.39
N GLY A 45 22.99 18.21 -7.81
CA GLY A 45 22.26 17.08 -8.37
C GLY A 45 20.79 16.98 -7.97
N GLY A 46 20.28 17.93 -7.17
CA GLY A 46 18.85 18.04 -6.83
C GLY A 46 18.56 18.36 -5.36
N VAL A 47 19.53 18.19 -4.45
CA VAL A 47 19.31 18.45 -3.01
C VAL A 47 19.11 19.93 -2.73
N ARG A 48 19.76 20.84 -3.48
CA ARG A 48 19.52 22.29 -3.39
C ARG A 48 18.05 22.61 -3.63
N GLU A 49 17.52 22.16 -4.77
CA GLU A 49 16.13 22.41 -5.17
C GLU A 49 15.15 21.87 -4.13
N TYR A 50 15.41 20.68 -3.59
CA TYR A 50 14.59 20.09 -2.55
C TYR A 50 14.59 20.90 -1.23
N LEU A 51 15.73 21.49 -0.86
CA LEU A 51 15.86 22.26 0.39
C LEU A 51 15.37 23.71 0.27
N THR A 52 15.52 24.34 -0.90
CA THR A 52 15.33 25.79 -1.05
C THR A 52 14.20 26.20 -1.97
N ASP A 53 13.91 25.39 -2.99
CA ASP A 53 13.05 25.79 -4.11
C ASP A 53 11.68 25.07 -4.07
N ASP A 54 11.58 23.95 -3.35
CA ASP A 54 10.36 23.16 -3.16
C ASP A 54 9.53 23.66 -1.95
N PRO A 55 8.38 24.33 -2.19
CA PRO A 55 7.57 24.90 -1.12
C PRO A 55 6.88 23.82 -0.28
N ILE A 56 6.55 22.66 -0.87
CA ILE A 56 5.96 21.53 -0.14
C ILE A 56 6.99 20.97 0.84
N ALA A 57 8.23 20.80 0.37
CA ALA A 57 9.33 20.36 1.21
C ALA A 57 9.62 21.36 2.35
N ALA A 58 9.73 22.66 2.03
CA ALA A 58 10.11 23.70 2.99
C ALA A 58 9.08 23.93 4.11
N ASP A 59 7.79 23.80 3.79
CA ASP A 59 6.68 24.16 4.68
C ASP A 59 5.95 22.93 5.27
N ARG A 60 6.25 21.71 4.79
CA ARG A 60 5.64 20.48 5.30
C ARG A 60 6.66 19.37 5.54
N ASP A 61 7.30 18.87 4.49
CA ASP A 61 8.00 17.58 4.58
C ASP A 61 9.30 17.66 5.40
N LEU A 62 10.00 18.79 5.37
CA LEU A 62 11.27 18.98 6.07
C LEU A 62 11.14 19.65 7.44
N LEU A 63 9.93 19.86 7.96
CA LEU A 63 9.73 20.48 9.28
C LEU A 63 10.41 19.69 10.41
N TRP A 64 10.46 18.36 10.30
CA TRP A 64 11.16 17.49 11.25
C TRP A 64 12.69 17.58 11.11
N ALA A 65 13.18 17.82 9.89
CA ALA A 65 14.60 17.81 9.57
C ALA A 65 15.28 19.13 9.92
N TRP A 66 14.61 20.27 9.72
CA TRP A 66 15.21 21.59 9.91
C TRP A 66 15.85 21.83 11.29
N PRO A 67 15.24 21.45 12.43
CA PRO A 67 15.89 21.59 13.73
C PRO A 67 17.21 20.81 13.83
N GLU A 68 17.24 19.61 13.25
CA GLU A 68 18.44 18.75 13.21
C GLU A 68 19.51 19.32 12.26
N LEU A 69 19.11 19.79 11.08
CA LEU A 69 20.02 20.40 10.09
C LEU A 69 20.65 21.70 10.59
N LEU A 70 19.88 22.56 11.27
CA LEU A 70 20.40 23.80 11.86
C LEU A 70 21.40 23.50 13.00
N SER A 71 21.07 22.52 13.86
CA SER A 71 21.98 22.02 14.90
C SER A 71 23.26 21.45 14.31
N LEU A 72 23.15 20.70 13.20
CA LEU A 72 24.31 20.15 12.50
C LEU A 72 25.20 21.24 11.92
N ALA A 73 24.63 22.18 11.18
CA ALA A 73 25.39 23.27 10.55
C ALA A 73 26.21 24.06 11.57
N ALA A 74 25.61 24.42 12.71
CA ALA A 74 26.32 25.10 13.79
C ALA A 74 27.47 24.25 14.36
N ARG A 75 27.26 22.95 14.57
CA ARG A 75 28.30 22.03 15.07
C ARG A 75 29.45 21.85 14.09
N LEU A 76 29.15 21.77 12.79
CA LEU A 76 30.15 21.66 11.74
C LEU A 76 31.08 22.88 11.74
N ASP A 77 30.49 24.08 11.81
CA ASP A 77 31.27 25.32 11.86
C ASP A 77 32.08 25.45 13.16
N ASP A 78 31.52 25.05 14.30
CA ASP A 78 32.23 25.04 15.59
C ASP A 78 33.44 24.10 15.56
N GLU A 79 33.30 22.90 14.98
CA GLU A 79 34.40 21.95 14.86
C GLU A 79 35.46 22.47 13.87
N ALA A 80 35.04 23.03 12.74
CA ALA A 80 35.96 23.65 11.79
C ALA A 80 36.79 24.76 12.44
N ARG A 81 36.18 25.62 13.26
CA ARG A 81 36.88 26.67 14.00
C ARG A 81 37.90 26.14 14.99
N ARG A 82 37.69 24.95 15.58
CA ARG A 82 38.69 24.30 16.46
C ARG A 82 39.95 23.87 15.71
N THR A 83 39.83 23.60 14.41
CA THR A 83 40.97 23.30 13.53
C THR A 83 41.67 24.56 12.98
N GLY A 84 41.12 25.75 13.24
CA GLY A 84 41.65 27.04 12.77
C GLY A 84 41.06 27.53 11.45
N ALA A 85 40.10 26.79 10.86
CA ALA A 85 39.36 27.23 9.69
C ALA A 85 38.29 28.29 10.04
N ALA A 86 37.83 29.05 9.04
CA ALA A 86 36.80 30.06 9.23
C ALA A 86 35.41 29.45 9.51
N ASP A 87 35.08 28.41 8.75
CA ASP A 87 33.83 27.65 8.81
C ASP A 87 34.04 26.27 8.16
N PHE A 88 33.02 25.41 8.19
CA PHE A 88 33.13 24.06 7.64
C PHE A 88 33.33 24.04 6.12
N ALA A 89 32.74 25.01 5.40
CA ALA A 89 32.84 25.09 3.96
C ALA A 89 34.25 25.48 3.48
N ALA A 90 35.05 26.13 4.35
CA ALA A 90 36.43 26.52 4.07
C ALA A 90 37.46 25.38 4.23
N LEU A 91 37.06 24.24 4.83
CA LEU A 91 37.94 23.09 5.05
C LEU A 91 38.26 22.31 3.77
N GLY A 92 39.39 21.61 3.76
CA GLY A 92 39.70 20.60 2.75
C GLY A 92 38.79 19.37 2.86
N VAL A 93 38.69 18.60 1.78
CA VAL A 93 37.82 17.42 1.70
C VAL A 93 38.09 16.39 2.81
N ASP A 94 39.36 16.10 3.09
CA ASP A 94 39.75 15.13 4.11
C ASP A 94 39.37 15.58 5.53
N GLU A 95 39.45 16.88 5.79
CA GLU A 95 39.07 17.48 7.07
C GLU A 95 37.55 17.46 7.26
N GLN A 96 36.80 17.76 6.18
CA GLN A 96 35.33 17.66 6.18
C GLN A 96 34.86 16.23 6.47
N ASP A 97 35.47 15.24 5.81
CA ASP A 97 35.13 13.82 6.02
C ASP A 97 35.45 13.35 7.44
N ALA A 98 36.58 13.79 8.02
CA ALA A 98 36.96 13.45 9.39
C ALA A 98 35.95 13.99 10.42
N ILE A 99 35.52 15.24 10.26
CA ILE A 99 34.51 15.85 11.13
C ILE A 99 33.16 15.13 11.00
N LEU A 100 32.73 14.82 9.77
CA LEU A 100 31.47 14.11 9.54
C LEU A 100 31.49 12.70 10.16
N ALA A 101 32.59 11.94 10.02
CA ALA A 101 32.75 10.63 10.64
C ALA A 101 32.74 10.68 12.18
N MET A 102 33.32 11.74 12.77
CA MET A 102 33.26 11.99 14.21
C MET A 102 31.82 12.27 14.67
N ILE A 103 31.06 13.07 13.91
CA ILE A 103 29.67 13.39 14.24
C ILE A 103 28.77 12.17 14.10
N GLU A 104 28.94 11.37 13.04
CA GLU A 104 28.20 10.12 12.78
C GLU A 104 28.29 9.15 13.95
N SER A 105 29.46 9.04 14.59
CA SER A 105 29.71 8.12 15.71
C SER A 105 29.50 8.73 17.10
N GLY A 106 29.14 10.02 17.17
CA GLY A 106 29.09 10.80 18.41
C GLY A 106 27.71 11.35 18.77
N SER A 107 27.70 12.41 19.58
CA SER A 107 26.46 13.07 20.06
C SER A 107 25.62 13.75 18.97
N GLY A 108 26.12 13.82 17.74
CA GLY A 108 25.43 14.40 16.58
C GLY A 108 24.87 13.36 15.60
N ALA A 109 24.90 12.07 15.92
CA ALA A 109 24.49 10.99 15.01
C ALA A 109 23.08 11.20 14.44
N ARG A 110 22.10 11.60 15.26
CA ARG A 110 20.73 11.89 14.80
C ARG A 110 20.68 13.00 13.74
N ALA A 111 21.47 14.05 13.92
CA ALA A 111 21.51 15.17 13.00
C ALA A 111 22.23 14.81 11.69
N PHE A 112 23.26 13.97 11.77
CA PHE A 112 23.92 13.37 10.62
C PHE A 112 22.97 12.43 9.84
N ASP A 113 22.17 11.62 10.54
CA ASP A 113 21.14 10.77 9.91
C ASP A 113 20.10 11.60 9.15
N ALA A 114 19.69 12.75 9.72
CA ALA A 114 18.79 13.69 9.03
C ALA A 114 19.43 14.24 7.75
N LEU A 115 20.69 14.70 7.81
CA LEU A 115 21.46 15.18 6.64
C LEU A 115 21.53 14.11 5.55
N ARG A 116 21.89 12.88 5.93
CA ARG A 116 22.04 11.74 5.02
C ARG A 116 20.72 11.39 4.36
N ARG A 117 19.63 11.29 5.13
CA ARG A 117 18.29 11.02 4.62
C ARG A 117 17.82 12.08 3.63
N VAL A 118 17.89 13.36 3.99
CA VAL A 118 17.49 14.47 3.12
C VAL A 118 18.33 14.52 1.84
N SER A 119 19.62 14.19 1.93
CA SER A 119 20.48 14.10 0.75
C SER A 119 20.04 13.00 -0.23
N TRP A 120 19.62 11.83 0.29
CA TRP A 120 19.09 10.77 -0.57
C TRP A 120 17.72 11.12 -1.16
N GLU A 121 16.82 11.73 -0.38
CA GLU A 121 15.52 12.20 -0.85
C GLU A 121 15.68 13.22 -1.99
N GLY A 122 16.59 14.18 -1.83
CA GLY A 122 16.84 15.20 -2.85
C GLY A 122 17.53 14.68 -4.12
N TYR A 123 18.32 13.61 -4.04
CA TYR A 123 19.14 13.11 -5.16
C TYR A 123 18.59 11.85 -5.85
N TYR A 124 17.87 10.99 -5.14
CA TYR A 124 17.41 9.67 -5.61
C TYR A 124 15.88 9.51 -5.62
N ALA A 125 15.11 10.57 -5.43
CA ALA A 125 13.65 10.53 -5.45
C ALA A 125 13.07 11.62 -6.35
N SER A 126 12.12 11.23 -7.21
CA SER A 126 11.28 12.17 -7.95
C SER A 126 10.15 12.66 -7.04
N SER A 127 9.85 13.95 -7.04
CA SER A 127 8.64 14.52 -6.40
C SER A 127 8.32 15.87 -7.03
N ASP A 128 7.05 16.24 -7.10
CA ASP A 128 6.59 17.57 -7.58
C ASP A 128 7.28 18.04 -8.88
N GLY A 129 7.32 17.19 -9.90
CA GLY A 129 7.97 17.49 -11.18
C GLY A 129 9.50 17.51 -11.17
N ARG A 130 10.15 17.35 -10.01
CA ARG A 130 11.62 17.21 -9.89
C ARG A 130 12.07 15.85 -10.39
N HIS A 131 13.13 15.85 -11.20
CA HIS A 131 13.83 14.66 -11.65
C HIS A 131 15.33 14.83 -11.39
N PRO A 132 15.81 14.47 -10.18
CA PRO A 132 17.19 14.70 -9.79
C PRO A 132 18.18 13.82 -10.57
N ALA A 133 19.43 14.27 -10.65
CA ALA A 133 20.47 13.64 -11.46
C ALA A 133 20.75 12.17 -11.06
N GLY A 134 20.51 11.81 -9.80
CA GLY A 134 20.70 10.45 -9.31
C GLY A 134 19.77 9.43 -9.97
N LEU A 135 18.57 9.82 -10.43
CA LEU A 135 17.67 8.92 -11.14
C LEU A 135 18.23 8.51 -12.51
N ASP A 136 18.75 9.48 -13.27
CA ASP A 136 19.41 9.23 -14.54
C ASP A 136 20.72 8.43 -14.33
N MET A 137 21.48 8.74 -13.28
CA MET A 137 22.70 8.02 -12.94
C MET A 137 22.48 6.52 -12.75
N VAL A 138 21.36 6.14 -12.13
CA VAL A 138 21.04 4.74 -11.87
C VAL A 138 20.15 4.10 -12.94
N GLY A 139 19.83 4.85 -14.00
CA GLY A 139 19.02 4.40 -15.14
C GLY A 139 17.52 4.26 -14.83
N PHE A 140 17.01 4.93 -13.80
CA PHE A 140 15.59 4.88 -13.45
C PHE A 140 14.77 5.89 -14.27
N ARG A 141 13.69 5.42 -14.91
CA ARG A 141 12.69 6.27 -15.56
C ARG A 141 11.28 5.86 -15.15
N GLY A 142 10.41 6.85 -14.94
CA GLY A 142 9.03 6.58 -14.51
C GLY A 142 8.19 5.89 -15.57
N ALA A 143 8.23 6.42 -16.78
CA ALA A 143 7.70 5.81 -17.99
C ALA A 143 8.86 5.44 -18.92
N PRO A 144 8.70 4.41 -19.78
CA PRO A 144 9.68 4.10 -20.82
C PRO A 144 9.89 5.28 -21.78
N GLU A 145 11.04 5.31 -22.44
CA GLU A 145 11.33 6.31 -23.47
C GLU A 145 10.29 6.27 -24.60
N GLY A 146 9.86 7.45 -25.06
CA GLY A 146 8.83 7.58 -26.10
C GLY A 146 7.39 7.36 -25.63
N VAL A 147 7.16 6.96 -24.37
CA VAL A 147 5.81 6.84 -23.82
C VAL A 147 5.37 8.17 -23.22
N THR A 148 4.32 8.76 -23.79
CA THR A 148 3.62 9.89 -23.18
C THR A 148 2.51 9.38 -22.27
N PRO A 149 2.54 9.69 -20.96
CA PRO A 149 1.47 9.29 -20.07
C PRO A 149 0.14 9.96 -20.46
N ILE A 150 -0.96 9.24 -20.29
CA ILE A 150 -2.32 9.72 -20.56
C ILE A 150 -3.01 10.15 -19.26
N GLU A 151 -4.04 10.97 -19.42
CA GLU A 151 -5.05 11.23 -18.39
C GLU A 151 -6.36 10.57 -18.86
N PRO A 152 -6.88 9.57 -18.12
CA PRO A 152 -8.16 8.95 -18.46
C PRO A 152 -9.33 9.94 -18.41
N GLU A 153 -10.41 9.65 -19.14
CA GLU A 153 -11.61 10.46 -19.07
C GLU A 153 -12.18 10.49 -17.63
N PRO A 154 -12.57 11.67 -17.11
CA PRO A 154 -13.15 11.75 -15.78
C PRO A 154 -14.47 10.98 -15.68
N LEU A 155 -14.67 10.25 -14.59
CA LEU A 155 -15.95 9.60 -14.31
C LEU A 155 -17.03 10.66 -14.08
N LYS A 156 -18.26 10.38 -14.52
CA LYS A 156 -19.42 11.20 -14.20
C LYS A 156 -19.72 11.10 -12.70
N THR A 157 -19.80 12.24 -12.03
CA THR A 157 -20.10 12.36 -10.60
C THR A 157 -21.36 13.20 -10.37
N VAL A 158 -21.93 13.08 -9.17
CA VAL A 158 -22.98 13.97 -8.66
C VAL A 158 -22.43 14.88 -7.57
N THR A 159 -23.07 16.04 -7.40
CA THR A 159 -22.81 16.95 -6.28
C THR A 159 -23.76 16.65 -5.12
N ALA A 160 -23.46 17.18 -3.93
CA ALA A 160 -24.33 17.05 -2.75
C ALA A 160 -25.79 17.48 -3.03
N ALA A 161 -26.00 18.50 -3.87
CA ALA A 161 -27.32 19.02 -4.23
C ALA A 161 -28.11 18.10 -5.21
N GLN A 162 -27.43 17.18 -5.87
CA GLN A 162 -28.03 16.23 -6.82
C GLN A 162 -28.34 14.87 -6.16
N VAL A 163 -27.90 14.66 -4.92
CA VAL A 163 -28.18 13.44 -4.16
C VAL A 163 -29.68 13.35 -3.87
N HIS A 164 -30.29 12.23 -4.23
CA HIS A 164 -31.70 11.97 -3.93
C HIS A 164 -31.90 11.69 -2.44
N SER A 165 -33.11 11.91 -1.92
CA SER A 165 -33.44 11.59 -0.52
C SER A 165 -33.52 10.07 -0.24
N HIS A 166 -33.68 9.27 -1.30
CA HIS A 166 -33.82 7.83 -1.24
C HIS A 166 -33.17 7.17 -2.47
N TYR A 167 -32.56 6.01 -2.24
CA TYR A 167 -31.97 5.13 -3.25
C TYR A 167 -32.37 3.68 -2.97
N ASP A 168 -32.34 2.82 -3.98
CA ASP A 168 -32.48 1.38 -3.71
C ASP A 168 -31.29 0.89 -2.87
N ALA A 169 -30.07 1.31 -3.23
CA ALA A 169 -28.88 0.97 -2.46
C ALA A 169 -27.96 2.18 -2.22
N ILE A 170 -27.36 2.22 -1.05
CA ILE A 170 -26.21 3.10 -0.78
C ILE A 170 -24.99 2.22 -0.54
N ILE A 171 -23.91 2.45 -1.28
CA ILE A 171 -22.65 1.75 -1.15
C ILE A 171 -21.61 2.69 -0.55
N VAL A 172 -21.01 2.28 0.56
CA VAL A 172 -20.01 3.06 1.30
C VAL A 172 -18.61 2.58 0.93
N GLY A 173 -17.91 3.35 0.12
CA GLY A 173 -16.55 3.07 -0.36
C GLY A 173 -16.52 2.52 -1.79
N SER A 174 -15.60 3.04 -2.59
CA SER A 174 -15.50 2.71 -4.03
C SER A 174 -14.41 1.68 -4.37
N GLY A 175 -13.91 0.97 -3.36
CA GLY A 175 -12.90 -0.09 -3.51
C GLY A 175 -13.37 -1.29 -4.35
N PRO A 176 -12.58 -2.38 -4.42
CA PRO A 176 -12.90 -3.55 -5.24
C PRO A 176 -14.27 -4.17 -4.93
N GLY A 177 -14.66 -4.24 -3.66
CA GLY A 177 -15.98 -4.76 -3.29
C GLY A 177 -17.13 -3.80 -3.61
N GLY A 178 -16.96 -2.51 -3.31
CA GLY A 178 -17.99 -1.50 -3.56
C GLY A 178 -18.25 -1.24 -5.05
N GLY A 179 -17.19 -1.23 -5.88
CA GLY A 179 -17.33 -1.12 -7.33
C GLY A 179 -18.06 -2.31 -7.95
N VAL A 180 -17.74 -3.54 -7.52
CA VAL A 180 -18.46 -4.75 -7.97
C VAL A 180 -19.92 -4.70 -7.55
N ALA A 181 -20.20 -4.35 -6.28
CA ALA A 181 -21.56 -4.20 -5.80
C ALA A 181 -22.34 -3.15 -6.63
N ALA A 182 -21.72 -2.01 -6.95
CA ALA A 182 -22.34 -0.98 -7.78
C ALA A 182 -22.67 -1.52 -9.18
N GLN A 183 -21.74 -2.22 -9.83
CA GLN A 183 -21.97 -2.82 -11.14
C GLN A 183 -23.12 -3.84 -11.10
N VAL A 184 -23.10 -4.78 -10.15
CA VAL A 184 -24.10 -5.84 -10.06
C VAL A 184 -25.49 -5.28 -9.77
N LEU A 185 -25.60 -4.38 -8.79
CA LEU A 185 -26.89 -3.82 -8.37
C LEU A 185 -27.50 -2.95 -9.48
N THR A 186 -26.71 -2.10 -10.12
CA THR A 186 -27.21 -1.27 -11.22
C THR A 186 -27.56 -2.07 -12.47
N ALA A 187 -26.80 -3.13 -12.79
CA ALA A 187 -27.16 -4.06 -13.85
C ALA A 187 -28.48 -4.82 -13.57
N ALA A 188 -28.82 -5.01 -12.30
CA ALA A 188 -30.11 -5.55 -11.86
C ALA A 188 -31.24 -4.49 -11.81
N GLY A 189 -30.98 -3.26 -12.27
CA GLY A 189 -31.97 -2.18 -12.35
C GLY A 189 -32.15 -1.37 -11.07
N LYS A 190 -31.23 -1.49 -10.09
CA LYS A 190 -31.27 -0.70 -8.85
C LYS A 190 -30.64 0.67 -9.04
N HIS A 191 -31.26 1.71 -8.49
CA HIS A 191 -30.68 3.05 -8.39
C HIS A 191 -29.75 3.12 -7.18
N VAL A 192 -28.46 3.37 -7.44
CA VAL A 192 -27.38 3.23 -6.47
C VAL A 192 -26.69 4.57 -6.23
N LEU A 193 -26.49 4.94 -4.97
CA LEU A 193 -25.55 5.97 -4.55
C LEU A 193 -24.23 5.31 -4.12
N LEU A 194 -23.15 5.55 -4.86
CA LEU A 194 -21.80 5.12 -4.50
C LEU A 194 -21.05 6.29 -3.86
N VAL A 195 -20.75 6.18 -2.57
CA VAL A 195 -20.12 7.26 -1.78
C VAL A 195 -18.64 6.97 -1.56
N GLU A 196 -17.77 7.92 -1.91
CA GLU A 196 -16.32 7.82 -1.73
C GLU A 196 -15.80 9.02 -0.93
N ARG A 197 -15.05 8.74 0.16
CA ARG A 197 -14.50 9.78 1.04
C ARG A 197 -13.49 10.66 0.31
N ALA A 198 -12.74 10.07 -0.62
CA ALA A 198 -11.68 10.77 -1.29
C ALA A 198 -12.24 11.74 -2.34
N PRO A 199 -11.60 12.92 -2.51
CA PRO A 199 -11.90 13.76 -3.67
C PRO A 199 -11.51 13.05 -4.97
N TYR A 200 -12.05 13.54 -6.08
CA TYR A 200 -11.62 13.10 -7.40
C TYR A 200 -10.22 13.62 -7.69
N LEU A 201 -9.22 12.75 -7.53
CA LEU A 201 -7.82 13.00 -7.93
C LEU A 201 -7.59 12.54 -9.36
N ARG A 202 -6.87 13.33 -10.15
CA ARG A 202 -6.39 12.98 -11.50
C ARG A 202 -5.30 11.93 -11.46
N ALA A 203 -5.06 11.26 -12.58
CA ALA A 203 -4.03 10.24 -12.67
C ALA A 203 -2.62 10.83 -12.56
N ASP A 204 -2.37 12.01 -13.14
CA ASP A 204 -1.10 12.73 -13.02
C ASP A 204 -0.76 13.14 -11.58
N GLU A 205 -1.75 13.54 -10.77
CA GLU A 205 -1.56 13.89 -9.36
C GLU A 205 -1.04 12.72 -8.50
N ILE A 206 -1.33 11.46 -8.87
CA ILE A 206 -0.97 10.26 -8.10
C ILE A 206 0.27 9.55 -8.70
N ARG A 207 0.91 10.12 -9.72
CA ARG A 207 1.99 9.47 -10.47
C ARG A 207 3.33 10.16 -10.28
N GLY A 208 4.38 9.36 -10.11
CA GLY A 208 5.76 9.84 -10.26
C GLY A 208 6.33 10.53 -9.03
N ASP A 209 5.56 10.62 -7.96
CA ASP A 209 6.04 11.09 -6.66
C ASP A 209 6.51 9.91 -5.81
N HIS A 210 7.81 9.85 -5.56
CA HIS A 210 8.46 8.79 -4.78
C HIS A 210 8.51 9.12 -3.29
N LEU A 211 8.25 10.36 -2.91
CA LEU A 211 8.24 10.81 -1.52
C LEU A 211 6.85 10.67 -0.90
N HIS A 212 5.81 11.02 -1.66
CA HIS A 212 4.40 10.96 -1.28
C HIS A 212 3.65 9.77 -1.88
N GLY A 213 4.22 9.09 -2.88
CA GLY A 213 3.64 7.85 -3.41
C GLY A 213 3.65 6.74 -2.36
N LYS A 214 2.59 5.93 -2.33
CA LYS A 214 2.38 4.87 -1.34
C LYS A 214 3.42 3.75 -1.37
N ARG A 215 4.35 3.73 -2.33
CA ARG A 215 5.41 2.72 -2.40
C ARG A 215 6.53 2.93 -1.38
N ASN A 216 7.02 4.16 -1.25
CA ASN A 216 7.98 4.50 -0.19
C ASN A 216 7.27 5.18 0.98
N ALA A 217 6.27 6.02 0.69
CA ALA A 217 5.42 6.69 1.66
C ALA A 217 6.21 7.38 2.78
N VAL A 218 7.33 8.02 2.38
CA VAL A 218 8.30 8.71 3.25
C VAL A 218 7.64 9.82 4.04
N TYR A 219 6.72 10.50 3.35
CA TYR A 219 5.89 11.55 3.86
C TYR A 219 4.42 11.19 3.67
N TRP A 220 3.60 12.15 4.04
CA TRP A 220 2.17 12.10 3.88
C TRP A 220 1.74 11.61 2.48
N PRO A 221 1.02 10.47 2.38
CA PRO A 221 0.69 9.93 1.07
C PRO A 221 -0.31 10.78 0.29
N THR A 222 -0.09 10.92 -1.02
CA THR A 222 -1.00 11.67 -1.91
C THR A 222 -2.45 11.15 -1.83
N VAL A 223 -2.60 9.83 -1.70
CA VAL A 223 -3.91 9.15 -1.62
C VAL A 223 -4.31 8.79 -0.18
N GLY A 224 -4.04 9.69 0.78
CA GLY A 224 -4.55 9.63 2.16
C GLY A 224 -4.36 8.28 2.86
N PRO A 225 -5.18 7.95 3.87
CA PRO A 225 -6.15 8.80 4.56
C PRO A 225 -5.49 9.91 5.36
N GLY A 226 -6.07 11.13 5.24
CA GLY A 226 -5.86 12.54 5.68
C GLY A 226 -5.42 12.94 7.10
N PRO A 227 -4.78 14.12 7.31
CA PRO A 227 -4.97 14.85 8.55
C PRO A 227 -6.47 14.86 8.90
N GLY A 228 -6.82 14.68 10.16
CA GLY A 228 -8.22 14.58 10.59
C GLY A 228 -8.83 13.18 10.54
N HIS A 229 -8.04 12.14 10.23
CA HIS A 229 -8.41 10.73 10.40
C HIS A 229 -7.50 10.04 11.44
N PRO A 230 -7.44 10.54 12.70
CA PRO A 230 -6.54 9.99 13.69
C PRO A 230 -6.90 8.54 14.06
N ARG A 231 -5.88 7.77 14.40
CA ARG A 231 -6.00 6.40 14.91
C ARG A 231 -5.09 6.19 16.11
N VAL A 232 -5.36 5.15 16.88
CA VAL A 232 -4.48 4.69 17.95
C VAL A 232 -3.96 3.30 17.61
N ALA A 233 -2.65 3.10 17.60
CA ALA A 233 -2.06 1.78 17.61
C ALA A 233 -1.78 1.35 19.05
N GLN A 234 -2.41 0.27 19.49
CA GLN A 234 -2.24 -0.32 20.82
C GLN A 234 -1.05 -1.28 20.77
N THR A 235 0.10 -0.84 21.28
CA THR A 235 1.33 -1.63 21.26
C THR A 235 1.70 -2.12 22.66
N PRO A 236 2.54 -3.15 22.80
CA PRO A 236 3.03 -3.58 24.12
C PRO A 236 3.74 -2.46 24.91
N ASP A 237 4.35 -1.50 24.22
CA ASP A 237 5.05 -0.36 24.82
C ASP A 237 4.12 0.81 25.17
N GLY A 238 2.80 0.66 24.92
CA GLY A 238 1.78 1.67 25.14
C GLY A 238 1.06 2.10 23.86
N ASP A 239 -0.01 2.88 24.04
CA ASP A 239 -0.80 3.41 22.94
C ASP A 239 -0.02 4.51 22.19
N ARG A 240 0.00 4.40 20.86
CA ARG A 240 0.60 5.39 19.96
C ARG A 240 -0.48 6.09 19.16
N LEU A 241 -0.56 7.42 19.28
CA LEU A 241 -1.40 8.24 18.42
C LEU A 241 -0.78 8.31 17.02
N ILE A 242 -1.61 8.10 16.01
CA ILE A 242 -1.27 8.27 14.61
C ILE A 242 -2.21 9.37 14.09
N ASP A 243 -1.70 10.57 13.85
CA ASP A 243 -2.50 11.75 13.46
C ASP A 243 -2.77 11.84 11.94
N GLY A 244 -2.15 10.94 11.17
CA GLY A 244 -2.09 10.98 9.73
C GLY A 244 -0.79 11.61 9.24
N THR A 245 -0.48 12.84 9.64
CA THR A 245 0.52 13.74 9.02
C THR A 245 2.00 13.28 8.98
N GLY A 246 2.34 12.09 9.48
CA GLY A 246 3.71 11.57 9.58
C GLY A 246 4.05 10.44 8.59
N ASP A 247 5.04 9.63 8.96
CA ASP A 247 5.44 8.41 8.23
C ASP A 247 4.22 7.49 8.04
N ALA A 248 3.87 7.25 6.78
CA ALA A 248 2.70 6.46 6.41
C ALA A 248 2.80 5.00 6.87
N GLY A 249 3.99 4.50 7.19
CA GLY A 249 4.21 3.14 7.64
C GLY A 249 3.42 2.79 8.91
N LEU A 250 3.25 3.73 9.84
CA LEU A 250 2.45 3.51 11.05
C LEU A 250 0.95 3.54 10.77
N TYR A 251 0.51 4.36 9.81
CA TYR A 251 -0.90 4.42 9.42
C TYR A 251 -1.32 3.23 8.54
N GLY A 252 -0.40 2.70 7.74
CA GLY A 252 -0.63 1.67 6.72
C GLY A 252 -0.80 2.25 5.30
N LEU A 253 -0.61 1.42 4.27
CA LEU A 253 -0.64 1.88 2.87
C LEU A 253 -2.01 1.76 2.19
N ASN A 254 -3.09 1.60 2.97
CA ASN A 254 -4.47 1.71 2.45
C ASN A 254 -4.68 3.06 1.74
N ALA A 255 -5.39 3.04 0.60
CA ALA A 255 -5.52 4.18 -0.30
C ALA A 255 -6.93 4.78 -0.27
N ASP A 256 -6.99 6.08 0.02
CA ASP A 256 -8.16 6.94 -0.07
C ASP A 256 -8.17 7.59 -1.45
N THR A 257 -8.78 6.90 -2.41
CA THR A 257 -8.99 7.37 -3.77
C THR A 257 -10.13 6.59 -4.40
N ILE A 258 -10.73 7.11 -5.48
CA ILE A 258 -11.72 6.36 -6.23
C ILE A 258 -11.11 5.05 -6.73
N GLY A 259 -11.75 3.92 -6.44
CA GLY A 259 -11.22 2.58 -6.70
C GLY A 259 -10.41 1.99 -5.54
N GLY A 260 -10.17 2.76 -4.48
CA GLY A 260 -9.39 2.37 -3.31
C GLY A 260 -7.98 1.86 -3.66
N GLY A 261 -7.51 0.84 -2.94
CA GLY A 261 -6.20 0.22 -3.16
C GLY A 261 -5.97 -0.26 -4.60
N THR A 262 -7.03 -0.66 -5.34
CA THR A 262 -6.90 -1.15 -6.72
C THR A 262 -6.50 -0.09 -7.74
N ARG A 263 -6.51 1.19 -7.36
CA ARG A 263 -5.98 2.25 -8.21
C ARG A 263 -4.44 2.23 -8.27
N ILE A 264 -3.79 1.81 -7.18
CA ILE A 264 -2.34 1.93 -6.99
C ILE A 264 -1.62 0.62 -6.62
N TRP A 265 -2.35 -0.47 -6.42
CA TRP A 265 -1.82 -1.81 -6.20
C TRP A 265 -0.92 -2.29 -7.35
N GLN A 266 -0.30 -3.46 -7.19
CA GLN A 266 0.47 -4.08 -8.27
C GLN A 266 -0.38 -4.83 -9.29
N GLY A 267 -1.63 -5.18 -8.94
CA GLY A 267 -2.52 -5.96 -9.80
C GLY A 267 -2.32 -7.47 -9.73
N MET A 268 -1.65 -8.02 -8.71
CA MET A 268 -1.54 -9.48 -8.56
C MET A 268 -2.92 -10.10 -8.27
N ALA A 269 -3.34 -11.03 -9.11
CA ALA A 269 -4.69 -11.58 -9.13
C ALA A 269 -4.67 -13.10 -8.86
N TRP A 270 -4.42 -13.46 -7.60
CA TRP A 270 -4.31 -14.86 -7.17
C TRP A 270 -5.66 -15.45 -6.79
N ARG A 271 -5.91 -16.70 -7.19
CA ARG A 271 -6.95 -17.52 -6.56
C ARG A 271 -6.38 -18.08 -5.24
N PHE A 272 -7.22 -18.18 -4.22
CA PHE A 272 -6.88 -19.01 -3.05
C PHE A 272 -6.86 -20.49 -3.45
N MET A 273 -6.16 -21.31 -2.69
CA MET A 273 -6.19 -22.76 -2.87
C MET A 273 -7.45 -23.36 -2.23
N PRO A 274 -7.93 -24.53 -2.71
CA PRO A 274 -9.06 -25.23 -2.09
C PRO A 274 -8.93 -25.47 -0.58
N GLU A 275 -7.71 -25.61 -0.08
CA GLU A 275 -7.39 -25.82 1.33
C GLU A 275 -7.50 -24.53 2.17
N ASP A 276 -7.32 -23.33 1.59
CA ASP A 276 -7.46 -22.04 2.30
C ASP A 276 -8.89 -21.84 2.84
N PHE A 277 -9.89 -22.47 2.21
CA PHE A 277 -11.30 -22.44 2.62
C PHE A 277 -11.61 -23.36 3.82
N ARG A 278 -10.67 -24.22 4.21
CA ARG A 278 -10.86 -25.27 5.24
C ARG A 278 -9.76 -25.27 6.29
N MET A 279 -9.21 -24.10 6.60
CA MET A 279 -8.07 -23.95 7.50
C MET A 279 -8.29 -24.54 8.90
N ALA A 280 -9.45 -24.33 9.51
CA ALA A 280 -9.75 -24.88 10.84
C ALA A 280 -9.94 -26.39 10.78
N SER A 281 -10.62 -26.90 9.76
CA SER A 281 -10.80 -28.34 9.55
C SER A 281 -9.47 -29.07 9.28
N LEU A 282 -8.53 -28.44 8.56
CA LEU A 282 -7.27 -29.05 8.15
C LEU A 282 -6.17 -28.93 9.21
N TYR A 283 -6.05 -27.77 9.85
CA TYR A 283 -4.96 -27.47 10.79
C TYR A 283 -5.41 -27.46 12.25
N GLY A 284 -6.72 -27.60 12.52
CA GLY A 284 -7.28 -27.36 13.84
C GLY A 284 -7.22 -25.88 14.20
N ASN A 285 -7.30 -25.60 15.50
CA ASN A 285 -7.16 -24.24 16.03
C ASN A 285 -6.16 -24.26 17.20
N PRO A 286 -4.91 -23.84 17.00
CA PRO A 286 -3.91 -23.84 18.07
C PRO A 286 -4.28 -22.87 19.19
N ASP A 287 -3.74 -23.08 20.39
CA ASP A 287 -4.08 -22.29 21.57
C ASP A 287 -3.86 -20.78 21.36
N GLY A 288 -4.94 -20.00 21.51
CA GLY A 288 -4.93 -18.55 21.31
C GLY A 288 -5.24 -18.09 19.88
N ALA A 289 -5.36 -19.01 18.92
CA ALA A 289 -5.80 -18.72 17.57
C ALA A 289 -7.34 -18.74 17.43
N SER A 290 -7.79 -18.27 16.28
CA SER A 290 -9.21 -18.19 15.88
C SER A 290 -9.41 -18.60 14.43
N LEU A 291 -8.65 -19.60 13.97
CA LEU A 291 -8.85 -20.19 12.65
C LEU A 291 -10.31 -20.61 12.49
N ALA A 292 -10.83 -20.34 11.30
CA ALA A 292 -12.18 -20.68 10.89
C ALA A 292 -12.14 -21.19 9.46
N ASP A 293 -13.07 -22.09 9.16
CA ASP A 293 -13.36 -22.44 7.77
C ASP A 293 -14.19 -21.32 7.14
N TRP A 294 -14.01 -21.15 5.84
CA TRP A 294 -14.88 -20.28 5.08
C TRP A 294 -16.29 -20.89 5.01
N PRO A 295 -17.37 -20.10 5.10
CA PRO A 295 -18.74 -20.61 4.96
C PRO A 295 -19.12 -20.83 3.49
N VAL A 296 -18.13 -21.01 2.62
CA VAL A 296 -18.22 -21.25 1.17
C VAL A 296 -16.99 -22.07 0.77
N SER A 297 -17.17 -23.03 -0.13
CA SER A 297 -16.07 -23.83 -0.67
C SER A 297 -15.38 -23.16 -1.87
N TYR A 298 -14.20 -23.67 -2.25
CA TYR A 298 -13.55 -23.24 -3.49
C TYR A 298 -14.44 -23.50 -4.71
N ASP A 299 -15.08 -24.67 -4.80
CA ASP A 299 -15.92 -25.03 -5.95
C ASP A 299 -17.13 -24.10 -6.11
N GLU A 300 -17.69 -23.62 -4.99
CA GLU A 300 -18.75 -22.61 -5.00
C GLU A 300 -18.23 -21.21 -5.40
N LEU A 301 -16.98 -20.87 -5.07
CA LEU A 301 -16.37 -19.59 -5.40
C LEU A 301 -15.68 -19.58 -6.78
N GLU A 302 -15.34 -20.74 -7.34
CA GLU A 302 -14.62 -20.93 -8.60
C GLU A 302 -15.28 -20.17 -9.77
N PRO A 303 -16.61 -20.25 -9.98
CA PRO A 303 -17.24 -19.51 -11.07
C PRO A 303 -17.10 -17.99 -10.91
N TYR A 304 -17.08 -17.50 -9.66
CA TYR A 304 -16.87 -16.09 -9.35
C TYR A 304 -15.41 -15.68 -9.48
N TYR A 305 -14.45 -16.57 -9.25
CA TYR A 305 -13.05 -16.32 -9.59
C TYR A 305 -12.88 -16.20 -11.10
N THR A 306 -13.46 -17.10 -11.88
CA THR A 306 -13.43 -17.01 -13.36
C THR A 306 -14.08 -15.71 -13.82
N LYS A 307 -15.25 -15.36 -13.29
CA LYS A 307 -15.90 -14.08 -13.59
C LYS A 307 -15.00 -12.89 -13.22
N ALA A 308 -14.41 -12.88 -12.03
CA ALA A 308 -13.52 -11.81 -11.59
C ALA A 308 -12.29 -11.67 -12.49
N GLU A 309 -11.67 -12.78 -12.90
CA GLU A 309 -10.51 -12.77 -13.82
C GLU A 309 -10.88 -12.18 -15.18
N TRP A 310 -12.05 -12.52 -15.73
CA TRP A 310 -12.53 -12.00 -17.02
C TRP A 310 -12.97 -10.54 -16.95
N GLU A 311 -13.71 -10.15 -15.92
CA GLU A 311 -14.19 -8.78 -15.73
C GLU A 311 -13.02 -7.81 -15.53
N LEU A 312 -12.01 -8.18 -14.74
CA LEU A 312 -10.79 -7.41 -14.49
C LEU A 312 -9.77 -7.48 -15.63
N GLY A 313 -9.93 -8.36 -16.62
CA GLY A 313 -8.89 -8.59 -17.63
C GLY A 313 -7.57 -9.07 -17.02
N VAL A 314 -7.59 -10.23 -16.37
CA VAL A 314 -6.37 -10.85 -15.81
C VAL A 314 -5.54 -11.52 -16.90
N ALA A 315 -4.31 -11.03 -17.11
CA ALA A 315 -3.29 -11.68 -17.90
C ALA A 315 -2.64 -12.82 -17.10
N GLY A 316 -2.57 -14.03 -17.67
CA GLY A 316 -2.01 -15.19 -16.98
C GLY A 316 -1.71 -16.38 -17.89
N GLU A 317 -1.20 -17.45 -17.29
CA GLU A 317 -0.88 -18.71 -17.97
C GLU A 317 -1.23 -19.90 -17.06
N GLU A 318 -1.80 -20.95 -17.65
CA GLU A 318 -2.01 -22.24 -16.98
C GLU A 318 -0.73 -23.07 -17.00
N GLY A 319 -0.37 -23.69 -15.88
CA GLY A 319 0.87 -24.46 -15.78
C GLY A 319 1.21 -24.90 -14.35
N GLY A 320 2.50 -25.11 -14.08
CA GLY A 320 2.99 -25.61 -12.79
C GLY A 320 2.47 -24.77 -11.61
N LEU A 321 2.59 -23.44 -11.72
CA LEU A 321 2.11 -22.49 -10.70
C LEU A 321 0.61 -22.63 -10.40
N THR A 322 -0.24 -22.83 -11.42
CA THR A 322 -1.70 -22.73 -11.30
C THR A 322 -2.42 -24.08 -11.21
N SER A 323 -1.67 -25.18 -11.32
CA SER A 323 -2.16 -26.57 -11.37
C SER A 323 -3.09 -26.98 -10.21
N ARG A 324 -2.94 -26.34 -9.04
CA ARG A 324 -3.75 -26.61 -7.83
C ARG A 324 -4.93 -25.65 -7.64
N THR A 325 -5.19 -24.78 -8.61
CA THR A 325 -6.32 -23.84 -8.61
C THR A 325 -7.17 -24.09 -9.87
N PRO A 326 -8.05 -25.11 -9.86
CA PRO A 326 -8.84 -25.48 -11.02
C PRO A 326 -9.66 -24.30 -11.55
N ARG A 327 -9.75 -24.18 -12.88
CA ARG A 327 -10.48 -23.11 -13.56
C ARG A 327 -11.50 -23.68 -14.53
N SER A 328 -12.72 -23.13 -14.52
CA SER A 328 -13.77 -23.46 -15.49
C SER A 328 -13.53 -22.81 -16.85
N ALA A 329 -12.79 -21.69 -16.89
CA ALA A 329 -12.26 -21.10 -18.10
C ALA A 329 -10.84 -20.57 -17.86
N GLY A 330 -10.01 -20.58 -18.91
CA GLY A 330 -8.67 -20.00 -18.86
C GLY A 330 -8.69 -18.48 -18.71
N TYR A 331 -7.49 -17.87 -18.68
CA TYR A 331 -7.33 -16.43 -18.58
C TYR A 331 -7.84 -15.67 -19.82
N PRO A 332 -8.42 -14.46 -19.67
CA PRO A 332 -8.87 -13.64 -20.80
C PRO A 332 -7.72 -13.13 -21.69
N MET A 333 -6.50 -13.07 -21.15
CA MET A 333 -5.31 -12.57 -21.82
C MET A 333 -4.08 -13.43 -21.51
N PRO A 334 -3.10 -13.51 -22.43
CA PRO A 334 -1.85 -14.22 -22.17
C PRO A 334 -1.04 -13.52 -21.09
N ALA A 335 -0.16 -14.27 -20.42
CA ALA A 335 0.72 -13.73 -19.39
C ALA A 335 1.60 -12.57 -19.88
N MET A 336 1.97 -11.70 -18.94
CA MET A 336 2.92 -10.61 -19.20
C MET A 336 4.28 -11.16 -19.64
N GLY A 337 4.96 -10.42 -20.53
CA GLY A 337 6.28 -10.78 -21.06
C GLY A 337 7.33 -11.01 -19.96
N THR A 338 8.36 -11.78 -20.31
CA THR A 338 9.44 -12.20 -19.40
C THR A 338 10.44 -11.08 -19.07
N GLU A 339 11.23 -11.29 -18.03
CA GLU A 339 12.41 -10.50 -17.63
C GLU A 339 13.50 -11.46 -17.07
N PRO A 340 14.77 -11.04 -16.94
CA PRO A 340 15.87 -11.93 -16.55
C PRO A 340 15.63 -12.68 -15.22
N SER A 341 14.93 -12.08 -14.25
CA SER A 341 14.61 -12.74 -12.99
C SER A 341 13.72 -13.98 -13.17
N ARG A 342 12.80 -13.98 -14.14
CA ARG A 342 11.94 -15.13 -14.44
C ARG A 342 12.74 -16.30 -14.99
N GLU A 343 13.68 -16.05 -15.89
CA GLU A 343 14.55 -17.09 -16.44
C GLU A 343 15.48 -17.69 -15.39
N LEU A 344 16.07 -16.82 -14.55
CA LEU A 344 16.99 -17.21 -13.48
C LEU A 344 16.30 -18.09 -12.44
N LEU A 345 15.17 -17.63 -11.89
CA LEU A 345 14.44 -18.34 -10.85
C LEU A 345 13.66 -19.53 -11.41
N GLY A 346 13.16 -19.45 -12.64
CA GLY A 346 12.53 -20.59 -13.29
C GLY A 346 13.48 -21.76 -13.48
N SER A 347 14.68 -21.50 -13.99
CA SER A 347 15.73 -22.52 -14.11
C SER A 347 16.13 -23.10 -12.74
N ALA A 348 16.12 -22.29 -11.68
CA ALA A 348 16.39 -22.75 -10.32
C ALA A 348 15.25 -23.62 -9.76
N ALA A 349 14.01 -23.26 -10.04
CA ALA A 349 12.84 -24.05 -9.68
C ALA A 349 12.85 -25.42 -10.40
N ASP A 350 13.20 -25.46 -11.70
CA ASP A 350 13.34 -26.72 -12.45
C ASP A 350 14.38 -27.66 -11.81
N ARG A 351 15.52 -27.13 -11.34
CA ARG A 351 16.55 -27.91 -10.62
C ARG A 351 16.05 -28.45 -9.28
N LEU A 352 15.18 -27.69 -8.61
CA LEU A 352 14.57 -28.08 -7.34
C LEU A 352 13.35 -28.99 -7.52
N GLY A 353 12.85 -29.14 -8.76
CA GLY A 353 11.63 -29.85 -9.07
C GLY A 353 10.36 -29.12 -8.63
N TRP A 354 10.40 -27.79 -8.54
CA TRP A 354 9.28 -26.97 -8.08
C TRP A 354 8.35 -26.53 -9.22
N GLY A 355 7.05 -26.48 -8.94
CA GLY A 355 6.06 -25.81 -9.77
C GLY A 355 6.25 -24.29 -9.74
N TRP A 356 6.45 -23.68 -10.92
CA TRP A 356 6.63 -22.24 -11.06
C TRP A 356 5.92 -21.70 -12.30
N GLY A 357 5.83 -20.38 -12.43
CA GLY A 357 5.23 -19.74 -13.59
C GLY A 357 5.11 -18.22 -13.49
N PRO A 358 4.57 -17.57 -14.54
CA PRO A 358 4.29 -16.15 -14.51
C PRO A 358 3.16 -15.82 -13.55
N ILE A 359 3.28 -14.68 -12.85
CA ILE A 359 2.26 -14.20 -11.92
C ILE A 359 1.01 -13.75 -12.71
N PRO A 360 -0.21 -14.17 -12.32
CA PRO A 360 -1.44 -13.62 -12.88
C PRO A 360 -1.62 -12.15 -12.48
N LEU A 361 -1.84 -11.29 -13.46
CA LEU A 361 -1.87 -9.83 -13.26
C LEU A 361 -3.14 -9.23 -13.90
N ALA A 362 -3.88 -8.44 -13.13
CA ALA A 362 -4.95 -7.56 -13.60
C ALA A 362 -4.37 -6.36 -14.38
N ILE A 363 -3.59 -6.65 -15.42
CA ILE A 363 -2.89 -5.70 -16.28
C ILE A 363 -3.02 -6.19 -17.72
N ASN A 364 -3.41 -5.29 -18.61
CA ASN A 364 -3.57 -5.57 -20.03
C ASN A 364 -2.24 -5.96 -20.68
N SER A 365 -2.02 -7.25 -20.98
CA SER A 365 -0.87 -7.71 -21.78
C SER A 365 -1.01 -7.41 -23.27
N GLN A 366 -2.26 -7.24 -23.70
CA GLN A 366 -2.69 -6.78 -25.02
C GLN A 366 -3.84 -5.79 -24.84
N PRO A 367 -4.24 -4.98 -25.84
CA PRO A 367 -5.38 -4.09 -25.71
C PRO A 367 -6.64 -4.86 -25.28
N TRP A 368 -7.34 -4.36 -24.27
CA TRP A 368 -8.48 -5.03 -23.66
C TRP A 368 -9.48 -4.02 -23.13
N ASP A 369 -10.77 -4.28 -23.39
CA ASP A 369 -11.90 -3.46 -22.95
C ASP A 369 -11.73 -1.96 -23.25
N GLY A 370 -11.30 -1.64 -24.48
CA GLY A 370 -11.08 -0.26 -24.93
C GLY A 370 -9.83 0.42 -24.37
N ARG A 371 -9.03 -0.25 -23.53
CA ARG A 371 -7.80 0.31 -22.93
C ARG A 371 -6.54 -0.30 -23.51
N ALA A 372 -5.45 0.46 -23.49
CA ALA A 372 -4.17 0.10 -24.10
C ALA A 372 -3.49 -1.10 -23.42
N ALA A 373 -2.54 -1.71 -24.14
CA ALA A 373 -1.62 -2.69 -23.55
C ALA A 373 -0.59 -2.02 -22.64
N CYS A 374 -0.06 -2.79 -21.70
CA CYS A 374 0.95 -2.34 -20.75
C CYS A 374 2.28 -2.00 -21.43
N VAL A 375 2.79 -0.82 -21.12
CA VAL A 375 4.10 -0.32 -21.59
C VAL A 375 5.28 -0.75 -20.71
N ARG A 376 5.07 -1.58 -19.69
CA ARG A 376 6.12 -2.11 -18.78
C ARG A 376 6.91 -1.03 -18.01
N CYS A 377 6.21 -0.01 -17.50
CA CYS A 377 6.81 1.08 -16.70
C CYS A 377 7.37 0.60 -15.33
N ALA A 378 8.39 1.30 -14.80
CA ALA A 378 9.03 0.96 -13.53
C ALA A 378 8.25 1.38 -12.27
N GLN A 379 7.23 2.23 -12.43
CA GLN A 379 6.49 2.88 -11.33
C GLN A 379 5.17 2.21 -10.96
N CYS A 380 4.87 1.01 -11.48
CA CYS A 380 3.56 0.37 -11.34
C CYS A 380 2.99 0.39 -9.90
N ILE A 381 3.81 0.07 -8.89
CA ILE A 381 3.39 -0.10 -7.50
C ILE A 381 3.33 1.26 -6.79
N GLY A 382 2.23 1.52 -6.08
CA GLY A 382 2.02 2.76 -5.31
C GLY A 382 1.69 3.99 -6.16
N ASN A 383 1.52 3.83 -7.48
CA ASN A 383 1.21 4.89 -8.43
C ASN A 383 0.11 4.46 -9.42
N THR A 384 -0.52 5.44 -10.06
CA THR A 384 -1.41 5.22 -11.21
C THR A 384 -0.63 4.78 -12.46
N CYS A 385 -1.27 3.96 -13.30
CA CYS A 385 -0.66 3.50 -14.55
C CYS A 385 -0.54 4.65 -15.55
N PRO A 386 0.61 4.85 -16.22
CA PRO A 386 0.77 5.96 -17.17
C PRO A 386 -0.08 5.81 -18.43
N VAL A 387 -0.56 4.62 -18.76
CA VAL A 387 -1.32 4.34 -19.99
C VAL A 387 -2.67 3.65 -19.70
N ASP A 388 -3.11 3.70 -18.44
CA ASP A 388 -4.35 3.07 -17.97
C ASP A 388 -4.48 1.56 -18.30
N ALA A 389 -3.36 0.84 -18.38
CA ALA A 389 -3.35 -0.61 -18.64
C ALA A 389 -3.56 -1.47 -17.38
N LYS A 390 -3.32 -0.91 -16.18
CA LYS A 390 -3.56 -1.59 -14.90
C LYS A 390 -5.04 -1.49 -14.54
N ASN A 391 -5.68 -2.62 -14.30
CA ASN A 391 -7.10 -2.68 -13.95
C ASN A 391 -7.32 -2.42 -12.47
N GLY A 392 -8.52 -1.92 -12.16
CA GLY A 392 -8.99 -1.66 -10.81
C GLY A 392 -10.45 -1.21 -10.85
N SER A 393 -11.05 -1.03 -9.69
CA SER A 393 -12.47 -0.65 -9.57
C SER A 393 -12.80 0.65 -10.33
N GLN A 394 -11.89 1.62 -10.32
CA GLN A 394 -12.01 2.91 -11.01
C GLN A 394 -12.05 2.83 -12.54
N SER A 395 -11.45 1.79 -13.13
CA SER A 395 -11.34 1.64 -14.58
C SER A 395 -12.14 0.46 -15.14
N THR A 396 -12.71 -0.37 -14.26
CA THR A 396 -13.48 -1.57 -14.63
C THR A 396 -14.93 -1.45 -14.16
N PHE A 397 -15.17 -1.58 -12.85
CA PHE A 397 -16.53 -1.79 -12.34
C PHE A 397 -17.35 -0.50 -12.23
N ILE A 398 -16.74 0.59 -11.73
CA ILE A 398 -17.43 1.87 -11.55
C ILE A 398 -17.88 2.49 -12.88
N PRO A 399 -17.03 2.54 -13.94
CA PRO A 399 -17.49 3.01 -15.26
C PRO A 399 -18.69 2.22 -15.79
N ARG A 400 -18.70 0.89 -15.61
CA ARG A 400 -19.80 0.02 -16.04
C ARG A 400 -21.09 0.32 -15.24
N ALA A 401 -20.98 0.54 -13.94
CA ALA A 401 -22.12 0.94 -13.10
C ALA A 401 -22.70 2.29 -13.55
N ILE A 402 -21.85 3.30 -13.80
CA ILE A 402 -22.26 4.62 -14.30
C ILE A 402 -22.93 4.52 -15.68
N ALA A 403 -22.42 3.67 -16.56
CA ALA A 403 -22.94 3.50 -17.92
C ALA A 403 -24.39 2.99 -17.96
N THR A 404 -24.89 2.37 -16.89
CA THR A 404 -26.32 1.98 -16.77
C THR A 404 -27.26 3.17 -16.66
N GLY A 405 -26.75 4.35 -16.27
CA GLY A 405 -27.55 5.51 -15.91
C GLY A 405 -28.19 5.45 -14.51
N LEU A 406 -27.90 4.40 -13.73
CA LEU A 406 -28.47 4.14 -12.41
C LEU A 406 -27.44 4.23 -11.26
N CYS A 407 -26.22 4.70 -11.54
CA CYS A 407 -25.21 4.94 -10.50
C CYS A 407 -24.91 6.43 -10.35
N ASP A 408 -25.19 6.97 -9.16
CA ASP A 408 -24.74 8.27 -8.72
C ASP A 408 -23.44 8.11 -7.92
N LEU A 409 -22.31 8.54 -8.48
CA LEU A 409 -21.02 8.56 -7.79
C LEU A 409 -20.81 9.90 -7.07
N LEU A 410 -20.73 9.87 -5.74
CA LEU A 410 -20.49 11.03 -4.89
C LEU A 410 -19.08 10.94 -4.26
N PRO A 411 -18.05 11.59 -4.87
CA PRO A 411 -16.73 11.73 -4.26
C PRO A 411 -16.70 12.84 -3.20
N ASP A 412 -15.58 12.98 -2.50
CA ASP A 412 -15.38 13.98 -1.43
C ASP A 412 -16.49 13.93 -0.37
N ALA A 413 -16.92 12.71 -0.02
CA ALA A 413 -18.06 12.49 0.85
C ALA A 413 -17.83 11.30 1.80
N GLU A 414 -17.87 11.55 3.11
CA GLU A 414 -17.65 10.51 4.12
C GLU A 414 -18.97 10.10 4.78
N VAL A 415 -19.29 8.81 4.77
CA VAL A 415 -20.38 8.27 5.58
C VAL A 415 -19.92 8.15 7.02
N VAL A 416 -20.55 8.91 7.92
CA VAL A 416 -20.16 9.00 9.33
C VAL A 416 -21.08 8.20 10.26
N GLU A 417 -22.20 7.70 9.73
CA GLU A 417 -23.18 6.91 10.47
C GLU A 417 -24.03 6.09 9.51
N VAL A 418 -24.31 4.84 9.87
CA VAL A 418 -25.27 3.94 9.22
C VAL A 418 -26.40 3.65 10.21
N ARG A 419 -27.64 3.65 9.73
CA ARG A 419 -28.82 3.30 10.52
C ARG A 419 -29.55 2.15 9.86
N ASP A 420 -30.03 1.22 10.67
CA ASP A 420 -30.91 0.13 10.25
C ASP A 420 -32.29 0.32 10.88
N GLY A 421 -33.20 0.93 10.14
CA GLY A 421 -34.55 1.24 10.60
C GLY A 421 -35.58 0.17 10.24
N VAL A 422 -36.74 0.21 10.90
CA VAL A 422 -37.88 -0.64 10.56
C VAL A 422 -38.47 -0.16 9.22
N GLY A 423 -38.07 -0.82 8.14
CA GLY A 423 -38.58 -0.57 6.78
C GLY A 423 -37.60 0.10 5.82
N ALA A 424 -36.54 0.75 6.32
CA ALA A 424 -35.47 1.32 5.49
C ALA A 424 -34.16 1.42 6.29
N ALA A 425 -33.03 1.26 5.60
CA ALA A 425 -31.74 1.68 6.10
C ALA A 425 -31.50 3.17 5.78
N GLY A 426 -30.42 3.73 6.28
CA GLY A 426 -29.99 5.07 5.89
C GLY A 426 -28.59 5.41 6.37
N VAL A 427 -28.08 6.54 5.89
CA VAL A 427 -26.76 7.02 6.22
C VAL A 427 -26.77 8.52 6.53
N THR A 428 -25.81 8.96 7.34
CA THR A 428 -25.42 10.37 7.42
C THR A 428 -24.10 10.55 6.68
N ILE A 429 -24.07 11.48 5.72
CA ILE A 429 -22.94 11.75 4.84
C ILE A 429 -22.44 13.18 5.10
N MET A 430 -21.14 13.33 5.30
CA MET A 430 -20.46 14.63 5.24
C MET A 430 -19.93 14.80 3.82
N ALA A 431 -20.70 15.47 2.96
CA ALA A 431 -20.35 15.73 1.56
C ALA A 431 -19.58 17.04 1.40
N ASP A 432 -18.86 17.20 0.27
CA ASP A 432 -17.94 18.32 0.03
C ASP A 432 -16.92 18.50 1.19
N ALA A 433 -16.44 17.36 1.70
CA ALA A 433 -15.64 17.22 2.92
C ALA A 433 -14.34 18.04 2.93
N THR A 434 -13.70 18.20 1.76
CA THR A 434 -12.48 19.00 1.60
C THR A 434 -12.75 20.47 1.30
N LYS A 435 -14.01 20.86 1.06
CA LYS A 435 -14.42 22.23 0.69
C LYS A 435 -15.24 22.88 1.81
N ARG A 436 -16.56 22.89 1.64
CA ARG A 436 -17.54 23.41 2.59
C ARG A 436 -18.46 22.25 2.93
N PRO A 437 -18.20 21.56 4.05
CA PRO A 437 -18.92 20.35 4.38
C PRO A 437 -20.43 20.59 4.51
N VAL A 438 -21.23 19.70 3.94
CA VAL A 438 -22.68 19.66 4.07
C VAL A 438 -23.08 18.30 4.61
N GLU A 439 -23.88 18.30 5.66
CA GLU A 439 -24.47 17.07 6.19
C GLU A 439 -25.71 16.68 5.38
N LEU A 440 -25.72 15.45 4.86
CA LEU A 440 -26.86 14.84 4.19
C LEU A 440 -27.36 13.65 5.00
N THR A 441 -28.68 13.48 5.06
CA THR A 441 -29.32 12.28 5.59
C THR A 441 -30.07 11.61 4.45
N VAL A 442 -29.66 10.40 4.08
CA VAL A 442 -30.17 9.68 2.90
C VAL A 442 -30.68 8.31 3.34
N SER A 443 -31.86 7.92 2.83
CA SER A 443 -32.46 6.61 3.10
C SER A 443 -32.20 5.61 1.97
N ALA A 444 -32.25 4.31 2.25
CA ALA A 444 -32.19 3.28 1.23
C ALA A 444 -32.89 1.97 1.64
N ASP A 445 -33.21 1.11 0.67
CA ASP A 445 -33.67 -0.25 0.98
C ASP A 445 -32.57 -1.05 1.67
N VAL A 446 -31.32 -0.88 1.21
CA VAL A 446 -30.11 -1.56 1.69
C VAL A 446 -28.91 -0.61 1.74
N VAL A 447 -28.06 -0.78 2.74
CA VAL A 447 -26.72 -0.17 2.79
C VAL A 447 -25.65 -1.27 2.67
N VAL A 448 -24.75 -1.11 1.69
CA VAL A 448 -23.57 -1.97 1.52
C VAL A 448 -22.34 -1.23 2.05
N VAL A 449 -21.67 -1.79 3.04
CA VAL A 449 -20.46 -1.23 3.65
C VAL A 449 -19.23 -1.90 3.05
N SER A 450 -18.43 -1.12 2.31
CA SER A 450 -17.24 -1.56 1.57
C SER A 450 -16.06 -0.61 1.79
N ALA A 451 -15.87 -0.15 3.03
CA ALA A 451 -14.89 0.87 3.41
C ALA A 451 -13.48 0.31 3.67
N GLY A 452 -13.27 -1.00 3.53
CA GLY A 452 -12.03 -1.71 3.86
C GLY A 452 -12.01 -2.16 5.32
N ALA A 453 -11.24 -3.20 5.64
CA ALA A 453 -11.31 -3.91 6.93
C ALA A 453 -11.34 -2.99 8.17
N VAL A 454 -10.47 -1.98 8.24
CA VAL A 454 -10.43 -1.10 9.41
C VAL A 454 -11.65 -0.19 9.48
N GLU A 455 -12.00 0.49 8.39
CA GLU A 455 -13.04 1.52 8.37
C GLU A 455 -14.45 0.92 8.35
N THR A 456 -14.64 -0.26 7.75
CA THR A 456 -15.90 -1.01 7.83
C THR A 456 -16.22 -1.36 9.28
N ALA A 457 -15.26 -1.90 10.03
CA ALA A 457 -15.48 -2.18 11.45
C ALA A 457 -15.65 -0.91 12.30
N ARG A 458 -14.85 0.14 12.05
CA ARG A 458 -14.99 1.43 12.74
C ARG A 458 -16.41 2.00 12.55
N LEU A 459 -16.89 2.05 11.30
CA LEU A 459 -18.19 2.62 10.96
C LEU A 459 -19.34 1.81 11.58
N LEU A 460 -19.29 0.48 11.51
CA LEU A 460 -20.32 -0.37 12.13
C LEU A 460 -20.37 -0.19 13.66
N LEU A 461 -19.21 -0.21 14.33
CA LEU A 461 -19.12 0.01 15.78
C LEU A 461 -19.60 1.41 16.17
N ALA A 462 -19.18 2.45 15.45
CA ALA A 462 -19.60 3.83 15.72
C ALA A 462 -21.09 4.06 15.47
N SER A 463 -21.70 3.24 14.63
CA SER A 463 -23.13 3.23 14.33
C SER A 463 -23.95 2.35 15.30
N GLY A 464 -23.30 1.64 16.22
CA GLY A 464 -23.95 0.70 17.14
C GLY A 464 -24.54 -0.53 16.45
N LEU A 465 -23.96 -0.96 15.32
CA LEU A 465 -24.43 -2.08 14.52
C LEU A 465 -23.55 -3.33 14.71
N GLY A 466 -24.19 -4.49 14.59
CA GLY A 466 -23.57 -5.80 14.70
C GLY A 466 -23.47 -6.33 16.13
N ASN A 467 -22.66 -7.37 16.31
CA ASN A 467 -22.47 -8.06 17.57
C ASN A 467 -21.01 -7.91 18.08
N ASP A 468 -20.67 -8.63 19.15
CA ASP A 468 -19.34 -8.59 19.76
C ASP A 468 -18.18 -9.07 18.87
N HIS A 469 -18.48 -9.62 17.69
CA HIS A 469 -17.48 -10.05 16.72
C HIS A 469 -17.03 -8.93 15.77
N VAL A 470 -17.79 -7.84 15.65
CA VAL A 470 -17.36 -6.69 14.85
C VAL A 470 -16.05 -6.13 15.40
N GLY A 471 -15.10 -5.95 14.50
CA GLY A 471 -13.74 -5.50 14.76
C GLY A 471 -12.78 -6.59 15.17
N ARG A 472 -13.20 -7.80 15.58
CA ARG A 472 -12.29 -8.87 15.99
C ARG A 472 -11.59 -9.53 14.79
N TYR A 473 -10.59 -10.36 15.07
CA TYR A 473 -9.93 -11.22 14.09
C TYR A 473 -9.14 -10.45 13.03
N LEU A 474 -8.68 -9.25 13.34
CA LEU A 474 -7.89 -8.42 12.43
C LEU A 474 -6.59 -9.17 12.03
N HIS A 475 -6.47 -9.49 10.76
CA HIS A 475 -5.31 -10.18 10.21
C HIS A 475 -4.90 -9.70 8.81
N ASP A 476 -3.67 -10.03 8.42
CA ASP A 476 -3.02 -9.66 7.16
C ASP A 476 -2.18 -10.88 6.71
N HIS A 477 -0.95 -10.68 6.23
CA HIS A 477 0.04 -11.71 5.95
C HIS A 477 1.26 -11.62 6.85
N ARG A 478 1.98 -12.74 6.91
CA ARG A 478 3.39 -12.74 7.33
C ARG A 478 4.26 -12.63 6.10
N THR A 479 5.33 -11.84 6.19
CA THR A 479 6.17 -11.60 5.02
C THR A 479 7.62 -11.89 5.35
N ALA A 480 8.34 -12.47 4.38
CA ALA A 480 9.77 -12.67 4.47
C ALA A 480 10.43 -12.15 3.19
N THR A 481 11.41 -11.27 3.35
CA THR A 481 12.27 -10.85 2.24
C THR A 481 13.63 -11.48 2.42
N VAL A 482 14.13 -12.15 1.38
CA VAL A 482 15.47 -12.71 1.35
C VAL A 482 16.22 -12.08 0.18
N LEU A 483 17.39 -11.52 0.43
CA LEU A 483 18.22 -10.78 -0.52
C LEU A 483 19.59 -11.45 -0.65
N GLY A 484 20.25 -11.24 -1.78
CA GLY A 484 21.65 -11.58 -2.00
C GLY A 484 22.19 -10.89 -3.26
N HIS A 485 23.38 -11.30 -3.68
CA HIS A 485 24.06 -10.77 -4.85
C HIS A 485 23.98 -11.72 -6.04
N ALA A 486 23.43 -11.24 -7.14
CA ALA A 486 23.50 -11.89 -8.44
C ALA A 486 24.83 -11.53 -9.13
N ALA A 487 25.38 -12.46 -9.90
CA ALA A 487 26.59 -12.19 -10.70
C ALA A 487 26.35 -11.11 -11.77
N GLU A 488 25.15 -11.10 -12.35
CA GLU A 488 24.72 -10.15 -13.38
C GLU A 488 23.44 -9.41 -12.93
N PRO A 489 23.17 -8.20 -13.44
CA PRO A 489 21.92 -7.49 -13.18
C PRO A 489 20.67 -8.26 -13.62
N VAL A 490 19.68 -8.38 -12.74
CA VAL A 490 18.45 -9.16 -13.01
C VAL A 490 17.15 -8.36 -12.99
N LYS A 491 17.18 -7.13 -12.45
CA LYS A 491 16.02 -6.23 -12.35
C LYS A 491 16.30 -4.85 -12.98
N PRO A 492 16.26 -4.73 -14.32
CA PRO A 492 16.61 -3.50 -15.04
C PRO A 492 15.49 -2.45 -15.08
N TYR A 493 14.70 -2.32 -14.02
CA TYR A 493 13.53 -1.40 -13.95
C TYR A 493 12.45 -1.64 -15.02
N ILE A 494 12.26 -2.90 -15.44
CA ILE A 494 11.18 -3.27 -16.37
C ILE A 494 9.95 -3.72 -15.56
N GLY A 495 8.80 -3.10 -15.81
CA GLY A 495 7.54 -3.43 -15.15
C GLY A 495 6.88 -4.73 -15.63
N PRO A 496 5.90 -5.26 -14.86
CA PRO A 496 5.22 -4.62 -13.72
C PRO A 496 5.73 -5.01 -12.31
N GLY A 497 7.03 -5.31 -12.16
CA GLY A 497 7.69 -5.43 -10.86
C GLY A 497 8.01 -6.87 -10.47
N HIS A 498 7.00 -7.67 -10.15
CA HIS A 498 7.11 -9.12 -9.93
C HIS A 498 6.75 -9.85 -11.23
N SER A 499 7.48 -10.92 -11.53
CA SER A 499 7.31 -11.66 -12.79
C SER A 499 7.18 -13.15 -12.59
N VAL A 500 7.65 -13.73 -11.49
CA VAL A 500 7.72 -15.17 -11.31
C VAL A 500 7.41 -15.54 -9.87
N ALA A 501 6.75 -16.68 -9.70
CA ALA A 501 6.38 -17.21 -8.40
C ALA A 501 6.47 -18.73 -8.36
N THR A 502 6.46 -19.26 -7.14
CA THR A 502 6.13 -20.65 -6.84
C THR A 502 5.10 -20.70 -5.72
N LEU A 503 4.19 -21.67 -5.82
CA LEU A 503 3.15 -21.96 -4.83
C LEU A 503 3.40 -23.32 -4.13
N ASP A 504 4.55 -23.96 -4.38
CA ASP A 504 4.87 -25.30 -3.85
C ASP A 504 5.05 -25.34 -2.32
N HIS A 505 5.12 -24.16 -1.69
CA HIS A 505 5.19 -24.03 -0.24
C HIS A 505 3.86 -23.63 0.41
N VAL A 506 2.77 -23.56 -0.36
CA VAL A 506 1.41 -23.36 0.13
C VAL A 506 0.77 -24.72 0.44
N HIS A 507 0.29 -24.88 1.68
CA HIS A 507 -0.22 -26.14 2.24
C HIS A 507 0.75 -27.33 2.11
N ALA A 508 2.06 -27.06 2.13
CA ALA A 508 3.10 -28.08 1.97
C ALA A 508 3.71 -28.51 3.31
N ALA A 509 4.37 -29.66 3.33
CA ALA A 509 5.10 -30.11 4.53
C ALA A 509 6.32 -29.22 4.85
N THR A 510 6.83 -28.46 3.88
CA THR A 510 8.02 -27.61 4.03
C THR A 510 7.77 -26.35 4.85
N VAL A 511 6.52 -25.86 4.90
CA VAL A 511 6.13 -24.67 5.65
C VAL A 511 4.76 -24.94 6.30
N PRO A 512 4.65 -24.90 7.64
CA PRO A 512 3.42 -25.29 8.33
C PRO A 512 2.29 -24.27 8.17
N TRP A 513 1.11 -24.59 8.71
CA TRP A 513 0.00 -23.64 8.93
C TRP A 513 -0.49 -22.87 7.68
N GLY A 514 -0.59 -23.57 6.55
CA GLY A 514 -1.03 -22.99 5.28
C GLY A 514 0.12 -22.52 4.39
N GLY A 515 1.29 -22.19 4.96
CA GLY A 515 2.47 -21.84 4.17
C GLY A 515 2.37 -20.48 3.49
N GLY A 516 2.94 -20.36 2.30
CA GLY A 516 3.05 -19.06 1.61
C GLY A 516 3.53 -19.14 0.17
N VAL A 517 3.13 -18.16 -0.64
CA VAL A 517 3.70 -17.92 -1.97
C VAL A 517 5.08 -17.30 -1.84
N ILE A 518 6.00 -17.67 -2.72
CA ILE A 518 7.29 -16.99 -2.88
C ILE A 518 7.35 -16.40 -4.29
N VAL A 519 7.65 -15.10 -4.39
CA VAL A 519 7.76 -14.35 -5.63
C VAL A 519 9.16 -13.73 -5.76
N ASP A 520 9.60 -13.45 -6.98
CA ASP A 520 10.80 -12.63 -7.18
C ASP A 520 10.67 -11.27 -6.51
N LEU A 521 11.74 -10.65 -6.04
CA LEU A 521 11.64 -9.30 -5.48
C LEU A 521 11.47 -8.27 -6.61
N MET A 522 10.53 -7.35 -6.45
CA MET A 522 10.39 -6.19 -7.34
C MET A 522 11.68 -5.35 -7.36
N GLY A 523 12.01 -4.71 -8.48
CA GLY A 523 13.16 -3.79 -8.53
C GLY A 523 13.04 -2.69 -7.48
N LEU A 524 14.00 -2.58 -6.56
CA LEU A 524 14.02 -1.58 -5.48
C LEU A 524 14.12 -0.16 -6.07
N LEU A 525 13.29 0.76 -5.56
CA LEU A 525 13.39 2.16 -5.97
C LEU A 525 14.76 2.75 -5.57
N PRO A 526 15.32 3.69 -6.34
CA PRO A 526 16.62 4.28 -6.04
C PRO A 526 16.72 4.82 -4.61
N LEU A 527 15.69 5.51 -4.11
CA LEU A 527 15.65 5.98 -2.73
C LEU A 527 15.75 4.84 -1.70
N THR A 528 15.00 3.75 -1.90
CA THR A 528 15.04 2.57 -1.01
C THR A 528 16.44 1.96 -0.98
N SER A 529 17.09 1.82 -2.14
CA SER A 529 18.45 1.31 -2.23
C SER A 529 19.47 2.23 -1.56
N ALA A 530 19.33 3.55 -1.72
CA ALA A 530 20.23 4.52 -1.10
C ALA A 530 20.24 4.40 0.43
N GLY A 531 19.05 4.19 1.02
CA GLY A 531 18.87 4.02 2.47
C GLY A 531 19.31 2.66 3.02
N GLN A 532 19.45 1.65 2.16
CA GLN A 532 19.76 0.27 2.55
C GLN A 532 20.85 -0.31 1.65
N PRO A 533 22.09 0.23 1.73
CA PRO A 533 23.19 -0.25 0.92
C PRO A 533 23.54 -1.70 1.27
N GLY A 534 24.07 -2.43 0.29
CA GLY A 534 24.50 -3.81 0.48
C GLY A 534 25.59 -3.95 1.57
N PRO A 535 25.75 -5.13 2.17
CA PRO A 535 26.77 -5.39 3.18
C PRO A 535 28.17 -4.88 2.80
N GLY A 536 28.84 -4.19 3.72
CA GLY A 536 30.19 -3.66 3.51
C GLY A 536 30.26 -2.40 2.64
N THR A 537 29.12 -1.90 2.16
CA THR A 537 29.02 -0.62 1.44
C THR A 537 28.73 0.49 2.45
N PRO A 538 29.55 1.57 2.49
CA PRO A 538 29.25 2.74 3.31
C PRO A 538 27.90 3.35 2.94
N ALA A 539 27.23 4.01 3.88
CA ALA A 539 25.93 4.63 3.62
C ALA A 539 26.02 6.07 3.06
N TRP A 540 27.23 6.55 2.79
CA TRP A 540 27.48 7.87 2.21
C TRP A 540 28.87 7.91 1.55
N GLY A 541 29.16 8.99 0.83
CA GLY A 541 30.46 9.23 0.20
C GLY A 541 30.64 8.52 -1.15
N ALA A 542 31.86 8.57 -1.67
CA ALA A 542 32.17 8.13 -3.04
C ALA A 542 31.85 6.64 -3.26
N ARG A 543 32.14 5.77 -2.28
CA ARG A 543 31.88 4.33 -2.36
C ARG A 543 30.38 4.01 -2.34
N HIS A 544 29.55 4.79 -1.64
CA HIS A 544 28.10 4.66 -1.69
C HIS A 544 27.56 5.02 -3.07
N LYS A 545 27.99 6.16 -3.63
CA LYS A 545 27.57 6.62 -4.96
C LYS A 545 27.99 5.65 -6.07
N GLU A 546 29.20 5.09 -5.98
CA GLU A 546 29.69 4.06 -6.89
C GLU A 546 28.83 2.78 -6.81
N TRP A 547 28.51 2.33 -5.60
CA TRP A 547 27.63 1.18 -5.40
C TRP A 547 26.22 1.43 -5.94
N MET A 548 25.65 2.63 -5.73
CA MET A 548 24.34 3.01 -6.27
C MET A 548 24.27 2.90 -7.80
N ARG A 549 25.38 3.21 -8.49
CA ARG A 549 25.50 3.15 -9.95
C ARG A 549 25.64 1.72 -10.48
N GLY A 550 26.50 0.91 -9.86
CA GLY A 550 26.79 -0.45 -10.31
C GLY A 550 26.19 -1.53 -9.42
N GLY A 551 26.72 -1.64 -8.19
CA GLY A 551 26.45 -2.76 -7.28
C GLY A 551 24.97 -2.95 -6.90
N ARG A 552 24.17 -1.88 -6.88
CA ARG A 552 22.72 -1.95 -6.64
C ARG A 552 22.01 -2.87 -7.63
N ALA A 553 22.42 -2.90 -8.90
CA ALA A 553 21.74 -3.67 -9.95
C ALA A 553 21.91 -5.19 -9.76
N ASN A 554 22.92 -5.60 -8.99
CA ASN A 554 23.20 -6.98 -8.63
C ASN A 554 22.51 -7.41 -7.31
N LEU A 555 21.96 -6.48 -6.54
CA LEU A 555 21.18 -6.82 -5.35
C LEU A 555 19.80 -7.33 -5.79
N PHE A 556 19.50 -8.59 -5.51
CA PHE A 556 18.26 -9.25 -5.89
C PHE A 556 17.80 -10.21 -4.80
N GLY A 557 16.54 -10.64 -4.87
CA GLY A 557 15.99 -11.51 -3.86
C GLY A 557 14.63 -12.06 -4.23
N VAL A 558 13.99 -12.62 -3.21
CA VAL A 558 12.59 -13.06 -3.24
C VAL A 558 11.83 -12.43 -2.09
N PHE A 559 10.54 -12.25 -2.31
CA PHE A 559 9.57 -11.82 -1.31
C PHE A 559 8.55 -12.93 -1.13
N ALA A 560 8.21 -13.26 0.11
CA ALA A 560 7.23 -14.27 0.41
C ALA A 560 6.07 -13.68 1.20
N MET A 561 4.85 -14.15 0.91
CA MET A 561 3.64 -13.84 1.65
C MET A 561 3.06 -15.14 2.17
N GLY A 562 2.93 -15.23 3.49
CA GLY A 562 2.43 -16.39 4.19
C GLY A 562 1.10 -16.13 4.89
N GLN A 563 0.37 -17.21 5.13
CA GLN A 563 -0.83 -17.21 5.95
C GLN A 563 -0.51 -16.66 7.35
N GLU A 564 -1.23 -15.63 7.76
CA GLU A 564 -1.26 -15.23 9.17
C GLU A 564 -2.38 -15.97 9.90
N ILE A 565 -2.09 -16.51 11.08
CA ILE A 565 -3.08 -17.16 11.93
C ILE A 565 -3.88 -16.10 12.72
N PRO A 566 -5.19 -15.95 12.46
CA PRO A 566 -6.00 -14.92 13.10
C PRO A 566 -6.11 -15.14 14.61
N MET A 567 -6.14 -14.05 15.37
CA MET A 567 -6.33 -14.08 16.82
C MET A 567 -7.60 -13.30 17.20
N PRO A 568 -8.39 -13.77 18.19
CA PRO A 568 -9.58 -13.06 18.64
C PRO A 568 -9.26 -11.74 19.35
N THR A 569 -8.03 -11.58 19.85
CA THR A 569 -7.51 -10.39 20.53
C THR A 569 -7.04 -9.31 19.56
N SER A 570 -6.61 -9.69 18.35
CA SER A 570 -6.30 -8.75 17.27
C SER A 570 -7.59 -8.13 16.77
N ARG A 571 -7.75 -6.82 16.92
CA ARG A 571 -9.04 -6.17 16.69
C ARG A 571 -8.95 -4.66 16.40
N VAL A 572 -10.02 -4.17 15.80
CA VAL A 572 -10.41 -2.76 15.70
C VAL A 572 -11.43 -2.45 16.81
N THR A 573 -11.23 -1.35 17.50
CA THR A 573 -12.18 -0.75 18.46
C THR A 573 -12.31 0.75 18.19
N LEU A 574 -13.22 1.41 18.93
CA LEU A 574 -13.36 2.86 18.88
C LEU A 574 -12.34 3.51 19.84
N ALA A 575 -11.55 4.44 19.32
CA ALA A 575 -10.60 5.22 20.09
C ALA A 575 -11.28 6.39 20.82
N SER A 576 -10.60 6.92 21.83
CA SER A 576 -11.01 8.15 22.53
C SER A 576 -10.80 9.40 21.66
N VAL A 577 -9.78 9.40 20.80
CA VAL A 577 -9.54 10.46 19.82
C VAL A 577 -10.66 10.53 18.80
N LYS A 578 -10.97 11.74 18.35
CA LYS A 578 -12.05 12.01 17.41
C LYS A 578 -11.50 12.43 16.07
N ASP A 579 -12.17 12.00 15.01
CA ASP A 579 -11.93 12.52 13.67
C ASP A 579 -12.45 13.96 13.52
N ARG A 580 -12.23 14.53 12.33
CA ARG A 580 -12.65 15.89 11.99
C ARG A 580 -14.16 16.13 12.09
N TRP A 581 -14.98 15.07 12.13
CA TRP A 581 -16.43 15.14 12.26
C TRP A 581 -16.90 14.87 13.69
N GLY A 582 -15.97 14.75 14.65
CA GLY A 582 -16.29 14.43 16.04
C GLY A 582 -16.65 12.96 16.28
N ARG A 583 -16.51 12.09 15.27
CA ARG A 583 -16.75 10.65 15.44
C ARG A 583 -15.50 9.96 15.99
N PRO A 584 -15.63 8.86 16.74
CA PRO A 584 -14.47 8.14 17.24
C PRO A 584 -13.54 7.65 16.11
N GLY A 585 -12.22 7.85 16.29
CA GLY A 585 -11.20 7.23 15.45
C GLY A 585 -11.10 5.72 15.70
N ALA A 586 -10.29 5.01 14.90
CA ALA A 586 -10.02 3.59 15.12
C ALA A 586 -8.90 3.39 16.16
N ALA A 587 -9.06 2.44 17.07
CA ALA A 587 -8.00 1.89 17.90
C ALA A 587 -7.69 0.47 17.40
N LEU A 588 -6.42 0.21 17.09
CA LEU A 588 -5.97 -1.02 16.46
C LEU A 588 -5.07 -1.78 17.43
N ARG A 589 -5.49 -2.99 17.81
CA ARG A 589 -4.65 -3.95 18.52
C ARG A 589 -4.28 -5.06 17.56
N LYS A 590 -2.99 -5.32 17.40
CA LYS A 590 -2.48 -6.36 16.52
C LYS A 590 -1.47 -7.22 17.25
N GLU A 591 -1.84 -8.47 17.47
CA GLU A 591 -0.99 -9.52 18.01
C GLU A 591 -0.63 -10.52 16.92
N VAL A 592 0.57 -11.09 17.04
CA VAL A 592 1.09 -12.08 16.10
C VAL A 592 1.18 -13.41 16.81
N HIS A 593 0.41 -14.38 16.36
CA HIS A 593 0.44 -15.73 16.88
C HIS A 593 1.81 -16.39 16.58
N TRP A 594 2.31 -17.22 17.50
CA TRP A 594 3.63 -17.87 17.34
C TRP A 594 3.71 -18.80 16.12
N THR A 595 2.60 -19.43 15.74
CA THR A 595 2.55 -20.26 14.51
C THR A 595 2.74 -19.42 13.25
N SER A 596 2.28 -18.17 13.23
CA SER A 596 2.53 -17.25 12.12
C SER A 596 4.03 -16.97 11.97
N GLN A 597 4.80 -16.94 13.06
CA GLN A 597 6.26 -16.79 13.00
C GLN A 597 6.92 -18.01 12.35
N GLN A 598 6.40 -19.22 12.60
CA GLN A 598 6.89 -20.44 11.94
C GLN A 598 6.67 -20.43 10.43
N VAL A 599 5.55 -19.85 9.97
CA VAL A 599 5.29 -19.64 8.53
C VAL A 599 6.37 -18.73 7.94
N GLU A 600 6.61 -17.58 8.57
CA GLU A 600 7.60 -16.60 8.13
C GLU A 600 9.02 -17.19 8.07
N ASP A 601 9.43 -17.91 9.11
CA ASP A 601 10.74 -18.56 9.18
C ASP A 601 10.90 -19.64 8.11
N GLY A 602 9.86 -20.47 7.91
CA GLY A 602 9.84 -21.47 6.85
C GLY A 602 9.96 -20.86 5.46
N LEU A 603 9.24 -19.78 5.18
CA LEU A 603 9.33 -19.06 3.92
C LEU A 603 10.69 -18.41 3.69
N ALA A 604 11.34 -17.90 4.74
CA ALA A 604 12.70 -17.38 4.64
C ALA A 604 13.70 -18.49 4.27
N VAL A 605 13.55 -19.69 4.83
CA VAL A 605 14.38 -20.86 4.48
C VAL A 605 14.17 -21.29 3.03
N GLN A 606 12.91 -21.38 2.57
CA GLN A 606 12.62 -21.78 1.19
C GLN A 606 13.04 -20.71 0.19
N GLY A 607 12.85 -19.42 0.52
CA GLY A 607 13.34 -18.32 -0.31
C GLY A 607 14.87 -18.33 -0.45
N ALA A 608 15.59 -18.59 0.64
CA ALA A 608 17.05 -18.77 0.59
C ALA A 608 17.46 -19.98 -0.25
N THR A 609 16.72 -21.09 -0.16
CA THR A 609 16.94 -22.29 -0.99
C THR A 609 16.79 -21.97 -2.48
N TRP A 610 15.76 -21.21 -2.86
CA TRP A 610 15.52 -20.83 -4.25
C TRP A 610 16.64 -19.94 -4.80
N LEU A 611 17.04 -18.93 -4.02
CA LEU A 611 18.14 -18.02 -4.38
C LEU A 611 19.47 -18.77 -4.49
N ALA A 612 19.77 -19.69 -3.57
CA ALA A 612 20.99 -20.49 -3.62
C ALA A 612 21.01 -21.39 -4.87
N ALA A 613 19.88 -22.03 -5.19
CA ALA A 613 19.75 -22.81 -6.41
C ALA A 613 19.91 -21.94 -7.68
N ALA A 614 19.53 -20.66 -7.62
CA ALA A 614 19.73 -19.66 -8.66
C ALA A 614 21.18 -19.12 -8.75
N GLY A 615 22.09 -19.55 -7.86
CA GLY A 615 23.48 -19.08 -7.85
C GLY A 615 23.68 -17.69 -7.22
N ILE A 616 22.69 -17.20 -6.47
CA ILE A 616 22.80 -15.96 -5.70
C ILE A 616 23.71 -16.18 -4.48
N THR A 617 24.62 -15.25 -4.21
CA THR A 617 25.55 -15.30 -3.08
C THR A 617 25.18 -14.31 -1.98
N ASP A 618 25.84 -14.39 -0.82
CA ASP A 618 25.61 -13.50 0.34
C ASP A 618 24.14 -13.43 0.79
N ILE A 619 23.42 -14.54 0.68
CA ILE A 619 22.00 -14.63 0.96
C ILE A 619 21.72 -14.31 2.42
N ARG A 620 20.80 -13.36 2.64
CA ARG A 620 20.40 -12.87 3.96
C ARG A 620 18.91 -12.60 3.98
N ARG A 621 18.25 -13.00 5.06
CA ARG A 621 16.92 -12.48 5.38
C ARG A 621 17.04 -11.02 5.75
N GLN A 622 16.22 -10.18 5.14
CA GLN A 622 16.11 -8.78 5.56
C GLN A 622 15.42 -8.73 6.93
N GLY A 623 16.11 -8.16 7.91
CA GLY A 623 15.54 -7.86 9.22
C GLY A 623 14.93 -6.47 9.25
N GLY A 624 13.88 -6.29 10.04
CA GLY A 624 13.20 -5.01 10.23
C GLY A 624 11.77 -5.23 10.74
N PRO A 625 11.05 -4.17 11.09
CA PRO A 625 9.65 -4.25 11.48
C PRO A 625 8.76 -4.51 10.25
N ALA A 626 9.01 -5.57 9.49
CA ALA A 626 8.06 -6.13 8.53
C ALA A 626 7.10 -7.05 9.31
N THR A 627 6.43 -6.49 10.31
CA THR A 627 5.43 -7.16 11.12
C THR A 627 4.11 -6.47 10.83
N ALA A 628 3.23 -7.18 10.10
CA ALA A 628 1.80 -6.89 9.91
C ALA A 628 1.39 -5.58 10.57
N SER A 629 1.48 -4.47 9.82
CA SER A 629 0.91 -3.21 10.31
C SER A 629 -0.54 -3.53 10.68
N ALA A 630 -1.01 -2.99 11.80
CA ALA A 630 -2.40 -3.16 12.20
C ALA A 630 -3.38 -2.60 11.14
N ALA A 631 -2.87 -1.92 10.11
CA ALA A 631 -3.58 -1.47 8.93
C ALA A 631 -2.80 -1.74 7.62
N GLY A 632 -2.14 -2.90 7.50
CA GLY A 632 -1.44 -3.31 6.27
C GLY A 632 -2.36 -3.46 5.05
N GLU A 633 -1.76 -3.61 3.87
CA GLU A 633 -2.43 -3.53 2.56
C GLU A 633 -3.37 -4.71 2.28
N HIS A 634 -3.25 -5.78 3.05
CA HIS A 634 -4.11 -6.96 2.96
C HIS A 634 -4.88 -7.20 4.27
N SER A 635 -5.14 -6.14 5.04
CA SER A 635 -5.93 -6.23 6.28
C SER A 635 -7.34 -6.79 6.02
N CYS A 636 -7.76 -7.73 6.87
CA CYS A 636 -8.94 -8.58 6.70
C CYS A 636 -9.60 -8.97 8.04
N GLY A 637 -10.80 -9.56 7.94
CA GLY A 637 -11.45 -10.35 9.00
C GLY A 637 -12.25 -9.60 10.07
N THR A 638 -12.19 -8.27 10.06
CA THR A 638 -12.84 -7.41 11.06
C THR A 638 -14.36 -7.43 11.03
N ALA A 639 -14.98 -7.99 10.00
CA ALA A 639 -16.41 -8.29 9.94
C ALA A 639 -16.64 -9.69 9.34
N ARG A 640 -15.79 -10.66 9.74
CA ARG A 640 -15.73 -11.97 9.10
C ARG A 640 -17.09 -12.65 8.97
N MET A 641 -17.26 -13.35 7.85
CA MET A 641 -18.41 -14.21 7.60
C MET A 641 -18.33 -15.47 8.48
N GLY A 642 -19.49 -16.02 8.81
CA GLY A 642 -19.61 -17.33 9.43
C GLY A 642 -21.04 -17.82 9.39
N THR A 643 -21.28 -18.97 10.03
CA THR A 643 -22.56 -19.67 9.99
C THR A 643 -23.49 -19.33 11.15
N SER A 644 -23.02 -18.55 12.14
CA SER A 644 -23.78 -18.16 13.32
C SER A 644 -23.30 -16.82 13.90
N SER A 645 -24.22 -16.06 14.51
CA SER A 645 -23.91 -14.87 15.29
C SER A 645 -23.00 -15.12 16.49
N ASP A 646 -22.85 -16.39 16.92
CA ASP A 646 -22.00 -16.75 18.05
C ASP A 646 -20.50 -16.77 17.70
N ASN A 647 -20.16 -16.82 16.40
CA ASN A 647 -18.76 -16.99 15.96
C ASN A 647 -18.32 -16.01 14.86
N SER A 648 -19.20 -15.12 14.39
CA SER A 648 -18.93 -14.24 13.26
C SER A 648 -19.69 -12.92 13.38
N ALA A 649 -19.25 -11.91 12.62
CA ALA A 649 -19.88 -10.59 12.59
C ALA A 649 -20.96 -10.51 11.51
N THR A 650 -20.82 -11.32 10.45
CA THR A 650 -21.74 -11.37 9.32
C THR A 650 -22.14 -12.81 8.99
N ASP A 651 -23.29 -12.96 8.35
CA ASP A 651 -23.74 -14.22 7.77
C ASP A 651 -22.87 -14.66 6.57
N PRO A 652 -23.08 -15.85 5.98
CA PRO A 652 -22.28 -16.32 4.85
C PRO A 652 -22.30 -15.43 3.61
N TYR A 653 -23.22 -14.46 3.53
CA TYR A 653 -23.37 -13.51 2.42
C TYR A 653 -23.10 -12.07 2.87
N GLY A 654 -22.45 -11.87 4.01
CA GLY A 654 -22.00 -10.57 4.47
C GLY A 654 -23.07 -9.72 5.17
N ARG A 655 -24.30 -10.20 5.36
CA ARG A 655 -25.31 -9.45 6.14
C ARG A 655 -24.84 -9.36 7.60
N VAL A 656 -24.82 -8.15 8.15
CA VAL A 656 -24.42 -7.93 9.55
C VAL A 656 -25.43 -8.61 10.48
N TRP A 657 -24.97 -9.45 11.40
CA TRP A 657 -25.88 -10.11 12.34
C TRP A 657 -26.65 -9.10 13.18
N GLY A 658 -27.95 -9.32 13.36
CA GLY A 658 -28.84 -8.37 14.04
C GLY A 658 -29.29 -7.21 13.15
N SER A 659 -28.79 -7.11 11.91
CA SER A 659 -29.28 -6.17 10.91
C SER A 659 -30.18 -6.86 9.89
N HIS A 660 -31.17 -6.12 9.37
CA HIS A 660 -32.02 -6.55 8.27
C HIS A 660 -31.52 -6.06 6.92
N ARG A 661 -30.90 -4.87 6.88
CA ARG A 661 -30.65 -4.10 5.64
C ARG A 661 -29.21 -3.63 5.49
N VAL A 662 -28.28 -4.05 6.34
CA VAL A 662 -26.86 -3.70 6.27
C VAL A 662 -26.02 -4.91 5.92
N VAL A 663 -25.24 -4.80 4.85
CA VAL A 663 -24.38 -5.86 4.30
C VAL A 663 -22.95 -5.34 4.19
N ALA A 664 -21.95 -6.08 4.66
CA ALA A 664 -20.56 -5.79 4.37
C ALA A 664 -20.14 -6.46 3.06
N CYS A 665 -19.28 -5.82 2.27
CA CYS A 665 -18.83 -6.35 0.98
C CYS A 665 -17.39 -5.89 0.67
N ASP A 666 -16.43 -6.33 1.48
CA ASP A 666 -15.00 -6.05 1.30
C ASP A 666 -14.13 -7.11 2.03
N SER A 667 -12.84 -6.82 2.21
CA SER A 667 -11.87 -7.71 2.89
C SER A 667 -12.20 -8.00 4.36
N SER A 668 -13.05 -7.20 5.01
CA SER A 668 -13.52 -7.46 6.37
C SER A 668 -14.21 -8.81 6.50
N LEU A 669 -14.78 -9.33 5.41
CA LEU A 669 -15.52 -10.59 5.36
C LEU A 669 -14.66 -11.85 5.50
N HIS A 670 -13.35 -11.77 5.25
CA HIS A 670 -12.46 -12.94 5.17
C HIS A 670 -12.26 -13.61 6.54
N PRO A 671 -12.64 -14.89 6.73
CA PRO A 671 -12.31 -15.62 7.97
C PRO A 671 -10.80 -15.89 8.09
N THR A 672 -10.14 -16.14 6.96
CA THR A 672 -8.68 -16.27 6.80
C THR A 672 -8.27 -15.61 5.49
N ASN A 673 -7.04 -15.10 5.40
CA ASN A 673 -6.59 -14.34 4.22
C ASN A 673 -5.80 -15.13 3.17
N GLY A 674 -5.73 -16.46 3.31
CA GLY A 674 -4.93 -17.31 2.44
C GLY A 674 -3.43 -16.98 2.45
N SER A 675 -2.72 -17.60 1.51
CA SER A 675 -1.26 -17.51 1.36
C SER A 675 -0.81 -16.64 0.18
N VAL A 676 -1.70 -15.79 -0.35
CA VAL A 676 -1.52 -14.98 -1.56
C VAL A 676 -2.28 -13.65 -1.45
N ASN A 677 -2.01 -12.65 -2.32
CA ASN A 677 -2.75 -11.39 -2.29
C ASN A 677 -4.27 -11.61 -2.42
N PRO A 678 -5.11 -10.96 -1.59
CA PRO A 678 -6.51 -11.34 -1.45
C PRO A 678 -7.47 -10.68 -2.42
N THR A 679 -7.03 -9.68 -3.20
CA THR A 679 -7.96 -8.81 -3.92
C THR A 679 -8.81 -9.53 -4.97
N LEU A 680 -8.30 -10.55 -5.66
CA LEU A 680 -9.13 -11.33 -6.57
C LEU A 680 -10.22 -12.10 -5.80
N THR A 681 -9.90 -12.65 -4.62
CA THR A 681 -10.89 -13.26 -3.71
C THR A 681 -11.92 -12.25 -3.23
N ILE A 682 -11.50 -11.01 -2.92
CA ILE A 682 -12.42 -9.92 -2.55
C ILE A 682 -13.41 -9.65 -3.69
N VAL A 683 -12.92 -9.53 -4.93
CA VAL A 683 -13.76 -9.29 -6.12
C VAL A 683 -14.70 -10.46 -6.39
N ALA A 684 -14.19 -11.70 -6.35
CA ALA A 684 -15.00 -12.90 -6.54
C ALA A 684 -16.11 -13.00 -5.47
N ASN A 685 -15.75 -12.80 -4.20
CA ASN A 685 -16.71 -12.82 -3.10
C ASN A 685 -17.71 -11.66 -3.18
N ALA A 686 -17.30 -10.48 -3.66
CA ALA A 686 -18.20 -9.36 -3.87
C ALA A 686 -19.25 -9.64 -4.94
N PHE A 687 -18.90 -10.33 -6.04
CA PHE A 687 -19.90 -10.79 -7.02
C PHE A 687 -20.90 -11.75 -6.35
N ARG A 688 -20.42 -12.74 -5.60
CA ARG A 688 -21.27 -13.70 -4.89
C ARG A 688 -22.23 -13.02 -3.90
N VAL A 689 -21.73 -12.09 -3.10
CA VAL A 689 -22.51 -11.33 -2.12
C VAL A 689 -23.54 -10.43 -2.82
N ALA A 690 -23.13 -9.65 -3.81
CA ALA A 690 -24.02 -8.72 -4.49
C ALA A 690 -25.12 -9.44 -5.29
N GLU A 691 -24.80 -10.56 -5.95
CA GLU A 691 -25.79 -11.37 -6.67
C GLU A 691 -26.78 -12.04 -5.71
N ASN A 692 -26.32 -12.54 -4.56
CA ASN A 692 -27.21 -13.04 -3.53
C ASN A 692 -28.13 -11.93 -2.98
N LEU A 693 -27.59 -10.73 -2.76
CA LEU A 693 -28.38 -9.58 -2.30
C LEU A 693 -29.47 -9.21 -3.31
N VAL A 694 -29.20 -9.26 -4.61
CA VAL A 694 -30.24 -9.05 -5.65
C VAL A 694 -31.33 -10.12 -5.57
N ALA A 695 -30.94 -11.39 -5.41
CA ALA A 695 -31.87 -12.51 -5.34
C ALA A 695 -32.76 -12.45 -4.09
N GLU A 696 -32.18 -12.05 -2.96
CA GLU A 696 -32.82 -11.98 -1.64
C GLU A 696 -33.08 -10.51 -1.22
N TRP A 697 -33.43 -9.66 -2.20
CA TRP A 697 -33.66 -8.24 -1.94
C TRP A 697 -34.74 -8.07 -0.86
N PRO A 698 -34.48 -7.29 0.20
CA PRO A 698 -35.45 -7.13 1.28
C PRO A 698 -36.72 -6.47 0.74
N ARG A 699 -37.87 -7.08 1.07
CA ARG A 699 -39.19 -6.59 0.68
C ARG A 699 -39.72 -5.51 1.60
#